data_AF-A0A7X8ZIB8-F1
#
_entry.id   AF-A0A7X8ZIB8-F1
#
_cell.length_a   1.000
_cell.length_b   1.000
_cell.length_c   1.000
_cell.angle_alpha   90.00
_cell.angle_beta   90.00
_cell.angle_gamma   90.00
#
_symmetry.space_group_name_H-M   'P 1'
#
loop_
_entity.id
_entity.type
_entity.pdbx_description
1 polymer ?
#
loop_
_entity_poly.entity_id
_entity_poly.type
_entity_poly.pdbx_seq_one_letter_code
_entity_poly.pdbx_strand_id
1 'polypeptide(L)'
;MNKQLFKRLISKRILTVMILSIMSFSLMSYYVKEAEAIGPIDNHFNDLVEFDGTYDWEKPLSDPGSSSSYLSYTDLRNTYCKYTSTLEAWTEAVYGADGVGGDNDKIIRFDTAEELYRFSLDVSYDQIYLSGDPNENYKLPPDKINFLLGLDYVLGNNIDYSVVGSKRFIPIGYSFYDASDIIHENLFDGSFDGQGFHISNLYLADYDKLVHEEEKDDSIIDVANSPYYSMFSINKGVIKNLGLINPTLELLMLHFNINKVANLVGENQGTVDHVYVIDNRESVMEAGIRYNVGTSSASFHAAGMIHTNSGNFSNSYYVSKVVVNGAYVNKIAAQPVLYTNTGSIANLVYDSDRYLLQVQVGVQSFPIATPNAYATGEATATLKSTSSVLNQETNHWYFYPSDVYPLAEGLDYDAENEVYYIETAVDLVFFSKLIGFQSVANGNAYAYSDYVLGNNIDMGVLAPGAYLTPGVTFYGSLSGLNPEGEDLSDNFYIHNLVINKGTLRGNIYYAGLFSILGANSSVNNLNIFNSEITLTDTESYYSSTFYIGMVSGRLTAGSITDVLLDIDIDLGNDAIGETHVGSLVGLASGTIERIASSGSIDAGDHVFQSEYNIKPYYYIGGIIGSATTLKLSVDDVVNHGDIYGFGTASSFSLATGATMIDVKIGGVI
;
A
#
# COMPACT_ATOMS: atom_id res chain seq x y z
N MET A 1 71.44 -2.67 -0.40
CA MET A 1 70.14 -3.30 -0.78
C MET A 1 69.02 -2.31 -0.44
N ASN A 2 68.23 -1.90 -1.42
CA ASN A 2 67.39 -0.69 -1.38
C ASN A 2 66.16 -0.87 -0.46
N LYS A 3 65.94 0.02 0.54
CA LYS A 3 64.86 -0.10 1.54
C LYS A 3 63.46 -0.21 0.93
N GLN A 4 63.25 0.38 -0.25
CA GLN A 4 61.98 0.27 -1.00
C GLN A 4 61.76 -1.12 -1.61
N LEU A 5 62.83 -1.81 -2.05
CA LEU A 5 62.75 -3.17 -2.55
C LEU A 5 62.38 -4.14 -1.43
N PHE A 6 62.91 -3.93 -0.22
CA PHE A 6 62.59 -4.74 0.95
C PHE A 6 61.12 -4.58 1.40
N LYS A 7 60.59 -3.33 1.42
CA LYS A 7 59.17 -3.08 1.73
C LYS A 7 58.21 -3.70 0.69
N ARG A 8 58.54 -3.63 -0.60
CA ARG A 8 57.74 -4.28 -1.66
C ARG A 8 57.78 -5.81 -1.55
N LEU A 9 58.92 -6.39 -1.15
CA LEU A 9 59.05 -7.83 -0.95
C LEU A 9 58.22 -8.31 0.26
N ILE A 10 58.21 -7.55 1.35
CA ILE A 10 57.38 -7.85 2.53
C ILE A 10 55.89 -7.73 2.19
N SER A 11 55.48 -6.65 1.52
CA SER A 11 54.07 -6.46 1.13
C SER A 11 53.59 -7.57 0.17
N LYS A 12 54.43 -7.99 -0.78
CA LYS A 12 54.12 -9.15 -1.64
C LYS A 12 53.99 -10.44 -0.84
N ARG A 13 54.89 -10.70 0.12
CA ARG A 13 54.82 -11.91 0.96
C ARG A 13 53.57 -11.92 1.85
N ILE A 14 53.19 -10.78 2.43
CA ILE A 14 51.96 -10.67 3.23
C ILE A 14 50.74 -10.92 2.36
N LEU A 15 50.68 -10.32 1.17
CA LEU A 15 49.58 -10.54 0.22
C LEU A 15 49.49 -12.02 -0.22
N THR A 16 50.63 -12.66 -0.50
CA THR A 16 50.66 -14.08 -0.87
C THR A 16 50.22 -14.97 0.29
N VAL A 17 50.61 -14.66 1.53
CA VAL A 17 50.13 -15.39 2.72
C VAL A 17 48.62 -15.18 2.90
N MET A 18 48.11 -13.95 2.75
CA MET A 18 46.67 -13.67 2.87
C MET A 18 45.85 -14.42 1.82
N ILE A 19 46.32 -14.46 0.57
CA ILE A 19 45.67 -15.23 -0.52
C ILE A 19 45.73 -16.73 -0.25
N LEU A 20 46.86 -17.25 0.25
CA LEU A 20 46.99 -18.65 0.66
C LEU A 20 46.08 -18.99 1.84
N SER A 21 45.91 -18.08 2.80
CA SER A 21 44.99 -18.21 3.93
C SER A 21 43.54 -18.23 3.45
N ILE A 22 43.14 -17.32 2.57
CA ILE A 22 41.79 -17.30 1.98
C ILE A 22 41.52 -18.59 1.19
N MET A 23 42.50 -19.07 0.40
CA MET A 23 42.37 -20.34 -0.31
C MET A 23 42.33 -21.56 0.61
N SER A 24 43.03 -21.54 1.75
CA SER A 24 42.97 -22.63 2.72
C SER A 24 41.67 -22.61 3.54
N PHE A 25 41.11 -21.43 3.84
CA PHE A 25 39.76 -21.32 4.39
C PHE A 25 38.68 -21.77 3.38
N SER A 26 38.83 -21.45 2.09
CA SER A 26 37.91 -21.95 1.05
C SER A 26 38.05 -23.45 0.79
N LEU A 27 39.21 -24.05 1.07
CA LEU A 27 39.42 -25.50 0.99
C LEU A 27 38.92 -26.21 2.25
N MET A 28 38.92 -25.56 3.42
CA MET A 28 38.26 -26.11 4.62
C MET A 28 36.74 -26.11 4.51
N SER A 29 36.13 -25.19 3.74
CA SER A 29 34.70 -25.28 3.38
C SER A 29 34.37 -26.43 2.42
N TYR A 30 35.36 -27.13 1.84
CA TYR A 30 35.17 -28.39 1.10
C TYR A 30 35.29 -29.64 1.97
N TYR A 31 35.72 -29.52 3.23
CA TYR A 31 35.63 -30.61 4.21
C TYR A 31 34.31 -30.52 4.98
N VAL A 32 33.20 -30.42 4.23
CA VAL A 32 31.91 -30.89 4.74
C VAL A 32 32.03 -32.41 4.73
N LYS A 33 31.95 -33.04 5.90
CA LYS A 33 31.70 -34.47 5.98
C LYS A 33 30.36 -34.63 5.26
N GLU A 34 30.35 -35.24 4.07
CA GLU A 34 29.11 -35.81 3.53
C GLU A 34 28.61 -36.74 4.63
N ALA A 35 27.67 -36.26 5.43
CA ALA A 35 26.76 -37.17 6.07
C ALA A 35 25.97 -37.72 4.88
N GLU A 36 26.37 -38.91 4.42
CA GLU A 36 25.41 -39.76 3.71
C GLU A 36 24.10 -39.62 4.47
N ALA A 37 23.03 -39.27 3.76
CA ALA A 37 21.70 -39.43 4.29
C ALA A 37 21.69 -40.81 4.91
N ILE A 38 21.53 -40.85 6.23
CA ILE A 38 21.38 -42.09 6.94
C ILE A 38 20.18 -42.75 6.27
N GLY A 39 20.43 -43.73 5.40
CA GLY A 39 19.36 -44.59 4.89
C GLY A 39 18.62 -45.13 6.11
N PRO A 40 17.29 -45.26 6.05
CA PRO A 40 16.43 -45.36 7.22
C PRO A 40 17.05 -46.30 8.26
N ILE A 41 17.66 -45.72 9.31
CA ILE A 41 18.15 -46.51 10.43
C ILE A 41 16.91 -46.93 11.16
N ASP A 42 16.65 -48.23 11.08
CA ASP A 42 15.73 -48.99 11.89
C ASP A 42 14.33 -48.39 12.04
N ASN A 43 13.39 -48.98 11.31
CA ASN A 43 11.95 -48.85 11.48
C ASN A 43 11.53 -49.07 12.95
N HIS A 44 11.61 -48.02 13.78
CA HIS A 44 10.82 -47.88 14.98
C HIS A 44 9.42 -47.36 14.61
N PHE A 45 8.70 -48.06 13.72
CA PHE A 45 7.27 -47.84 13.49
C PHE A 45 6.38 -48.35 14.64
N ASN A 46 6.97 -48.63 15.82
CA ASN A 46 6.24 -49.11 16.99
C ASN A 46 5.84 -48.01 17.98
N ASP A 47 6.38 -46.79 17.81
CA ASP A 47 5.78 -45.59 18.36
C ASP A 47 5.26 -44.82 17.14
N LEU A 48 4.03 -45.12 16.72
CA LEU A 48 3.29 -44.22 15.83
C LEU A 48 3.18 -42.90 16.59
N VAL A 49 3.99 -41.90 16.23
CA VAL A 49 3.74 -40.52 16.61
C VAL A 49 2.42 -40.17 15.92
N GLU A 50 1.34 -40.14 16.68
CA GLU A 50 0.05 -39.65 16.21
C GLU A 50 0.09 -38.12 16.32
N PHE A 51 0.05 -37.47 15.16
CA PHE A 51 -0.17 -36.04 15.02
C PHE A 51 -1.68 -35.79 15.11
N ASP A 52 -2.18 -35.74 16.35
CA ASP A 52 -3.60 -35.62 16.70
C ASP A 52 -3.96 -34.25 17.32
N GLY A 53 -3.03 -33.28 17.24
CA GLY A 53 -3.16 -31.96 17.85
C GLY A 53 -2.97 -31.93 19.38
N THR A 54 -2.42 -33.00 20.00
CA THR A 54 -2.10 -33.00 21.44
C THR A 54 -0.80 -32.30 21.78
N TYR A 55 0.13 -32.17 20.83
CA TYR A 55 1.32 -31.35 21.00
C TYR A 55 0.95 -29.86 20.98
N ASP A 56 1.58 -29.08 21.85
CA ASP A 56 1.31 -27.63 21.95
C ASP A 56 1.61 -26.86 20.65
N TRP A 57 2.53 -27.40 19.83
CA TRP A 57 2.92 -26.86 18.53
C TRP A 57 2.12 -27.39 17.34
N GLU A 58 1.08 -28.20 17.60
CA GLU A 58 0.22 -28.83 16.59
C GLU A 58 -1.27 -28.54 16.83
N LYS A 59 -1.59 -27.67 17.78
CA LYS A 59 -2.98 -27.34 18.08
C LYS A 59 -3.62 -26.61 16.91
N PRO A 60 -4.86 -26.98 16.51
CA PRO A 60 -5.61 -26.21 15.53
C PRO A 60 -5.78 -24.76 15.98
N LEU A 61 -5.59 -23.83 15.05
CA LEU A 61 -5.86 -22.42 15.28
C LEU A 61 -7.35 -22.18 15.50
N SER A 62 -7.67 -21.27 16.42
CA SER A 62 -9.02 -20.76 16.60
C SER A 62 -9.20 -19.44 15.86
N ASP A 63 -10.38 -19.23 15.28
CA ASP A 63 -10.72 -17.95 14.65
C ASP A 63 -10.62 -16.80 15.68
N PRO A 64 -9.70 -15.84 15.51
CA PRO A 64 -9.56 -14.69 16.40
C PRO A 64 -10.73 -13.68 16.25
N GLY A 65 -11.64 -13.92 15.30
CA GLY A 65 -12.72 -13.02 14.90
C GLY A 65 -12.24 -12.06 13.81
N SER A 66 -13.16 -11.60 12.95
CA SER A 66 -12.90 -10.55 11.97
C SER A 66 -13.71 -9.30 12.26
N SER A 67 -13.14 -8.14 11.92
CA SER A 67 -13.83 -6.87 11.95
C SER A 67 -14.89 -6.86 10.86
N SER A 68 -16.12 -7.20 11.24
CA SER A 68 -17.28 -7.06 10.36
C SER A 68 -17.58 -5.60 10.00
N SER A 69 -16.87 -4.63 10.62
CA SER A 69 -17.15 -3.20 10.52
C SER A 69 -16.68 -2.58 9.20
N TYR A 70 -16.00 -3.31 8.31
CA TYR A 70 -15.55 -2.76 7.02
C TYR A 70 -16.35 -3.32 5.85
N LEU A 71 -16.62 -2.47 4.86
CA LEU A 71 -17.32 -2.83 3.63
C LEU A 71 -16.66 -2.14 2.44
N SER A 72 -16.27 -2.87 1.38
CA SER A 72 -15.76 -2.22 0.18
C SER A 72 -16.85 -1.36 -0.48
N TYR A 73 -16.48 -0.28 -1.16
CA TYR A 73 -17.46 0.53 -1.89
C TYR A 73 -18.16 -0.30 -2.99
N THR A 74 -17.45 -1.25 -3.62
CA THR A 74 -18.04 -2.20 -4.56
C THR A 74 -19.14 -3.04 -3.90
N ASP A 75 -18.89 -3.60 -2.72
CA ASP A 75 -19.86 -4.43 -2.01
C ASP A 75 -21.04 -3.61 -1.50
N LEU A 76 -20.79 -2.42 -0.95
CA LEU A 76 -21.84 -1.46 -0.60
C LEU A 76 -22.78 -1.27 -1.79
N ARG A 77 -22.21 -0.92 -2.95
CA ARG A 77 -22.95 -0.54 -4.15
C ARG A 77 -23.70 -1.72 -4.79
N ASN A 78 -23.03 -2.86 -4.95
CA ASN A 78 -23.55 -3.99 -5.71
C ASN A 78 -24.50 -4.86 -4.88
N THR A 79 -24.33 -4.88 -3.56
CA THR A 79 -25.12 -5.75 -2.67
C THR A 79 -26.27 -4.98 -2.03
N TYR A 80 -26.02 -3.78 -1.49
CA TYR A 80 -26.97 -3.07 -0.63
C TYR A 80 -27.54 -1.80 -1.29
N CYS A 81 -26.67 -0.97 -1.83
CA CYS A 81 -26.95 0.38 -2.30
C CYS A 81 -27.27 0.46 -3.80
N LYS A 82 -28.22 -0.36 -4.25
CA LYS A 82 -28.76 -0.30 -5.61
C LYS A 82 -29.67 0.93 -5.79
N TYR A 83 -29.84 1.39 -7.03
CA TYR A 83 -30.75 2.50 -7.34
C TYR A 83 -32.19 2.16 -6.93
N THR A 84 -32.64 0.92 -7.16
CA THR A 84 -33.99 0.44 -6.83
C THR A 84 -34.23 0.20 -5.32
N SER A 85 -33.17 0.00 -4.52
CA SER A 85 -33.29 -0.16 -3.06
C SER A 85 -33.83 1.11 -2.39
N THR A 86 -34.55 1.00 -1.27
CA THR A 86 -34.96 2.17 -0.49
C THR A 86 -33.78 2.77 0.28
N LEU A 87 -33.86 4.05 0.64
CA LEU A 87 -32.86 4.68 1.52
C LEU A 87 -32.80 4.00 2.90
N GLU A 88 -33.94 3.50 3.41
CA GLU A 88 -34.00 2.71 4.64
C GLU A 88 -33.17 1.44 4.55
N ALA A 89 -33.19 0.73 3.41
CA ALA A 89 -32.35 -0.45 3.20
C ALA A 89 -30.85 -0.10 3.14
N TRP A 90 -30.49 1.07 2.60
CA TRP A 90 -29.11 1.56 2.64
C TRP A 90 -28.67 1.85 4.08
N THR A 91 -29.55 2.49 4.84
CA THR A 91 -29.34 2.85 6.25
C THR A 91 -29.15 1.60 7.10
N GLU A 92 -30.01 0.59 6.96
CA GLU A 92 -29.92 -0.67 7.71
C GLU A 92 -28.64 -1.46 7.36
N ALA A 93 -28.18 -1.40 6.11
CA ALA A 93 -26.94 -2.08 5.71
C ALA A 93 -25.69 -1.46 6.34
N VAL A 94 -25.68 -0.14 6.57
CA VAL A 94 -24.53 0.59 7.11
C VAL A 94 -24.60 0.72 8.64
N TYR A 95 -25.75 1.09 9.18
CA TYR A 95 -25.94 1.38 10.60
C TYR A 95 -26.62 0.24 11.37
N GLY A 96 -27.12 -0.80 10.70
CA GLY A 96 -27.87 -1.88 11.34
C GLY A 96 -29.36 -1.56 11.55
N ALA A 97 -30.07 -2.51 12.16
CA ALA A 97 -31.54 -2.50 12.27
C ALA A 97 -32.12 -1.41 13.17
N ASP A 98 -31.32 -0.79 14.04
CA ASP A 98 -31.73 0.38 14.83
C ASP A 98 -31.64 1.68 14.02
N GLY A 99 -30.89 1.70 12.91
CA GLY A 99 -30.79 2.82 11.98
C GLY A 99 -30.21 4.09 12.62
N VAL A 100 -29.54 3.95 13.76
CA VAL A 100 -28.90 5.03 14.51
C VAL A 100 -27.42 4.71 14.59
N GLY A 101 -26.57 5.63 14.13
CA GLY A 101 -25.13 5.41 14.16
C GLY A 101 -24.59 5.07 15.57
N GLY A 102 -23.61 4.17 15.61
CA GLY A 102 -22.96 3.66 16.82
C GLY A 102 -21.70 2.84 16.54
N ASP A 103 -21.19 2.13 17.54
CA ASP A 103 -19.89 1.43 17.48
C ASP A 103 -19.85 0.24 16.48
N ASN A 104 -21.00 -0.15 15.92
CA ASN A 104 -21.13 -1.25 14.95
C ASN A 104 -21.30 -0.77 13.49
N ASP A 105 -21.21 0.54 13.25
CA ASP A 105 -21.39 1.15 11.94
C ASP A 105 -20.36 0.62 10.94
N LYS A 106 -20.79 0.44 9.69
CA LYS A 106 -19.89 0.06 8.60
C LYS A 106 -19.08 1.27 8.15
N ILE A 107 -17.76 1.11 8.19
CA ILE A 107 -16.80 1.99 7.55
C ILE A 107 -16.63 1.52 6.10
N ILE A 108 -16.77 2.46 5.16
CA ILE A 108 -16.71 2.16 3.74
C ILE A 108 -15.29 2.32 3.21
N ARG A 109 -14.74 1.25 2.66
CA ARG A 109 -13.35 1.19 2.20
C ARG A 109 -13.27 1.36 0.69
N PHE A 110 -12.32 2.18 0.25
CA PHE A 110 -11.89 2.26 -1.14
C PHE A 110 -10.65 1.39 -1.36
N ASP A 111 -10.80 0.33 -2.13
CA ASP A 111 -9.76 -0.64 -2.48
C ASP A 111 -9.12 -0.29 -3.83
N THR A 112 -9.86 0.38 -4.71
CA THR A 112 -9.40 0.64 -6.09
C THR A 112 -9.71 2.05 -6.59
N ALA A 113 -8.97 2.46 -7.62
CA ALA A 113 -9.26 3.71 -8.36
C ALA A 113 -10.64 3.68 -9.05
N GLU A 114 -11.13 2.50 -9.44
CA GLU A 114 -12.47 2.38 -10.03
C GLU A 114 -13.55 2.75 -9.01
N GLU A 115 -13.40 2.33 -7.76
CA GLU A 115 -14.38 2.67 -6.72
C GLU A 115 -14.40 4.16 -6.40
N LEU A 116 -13.24 4.81 -6.30
CA LEU A 116 -13.17 6.27 -6.15
C LEU A 116 -13.86 7.00 -7.32
N TYR A 117 -13.63 6.53 -8.55
CA TYR A 117 -14.32 7.07 -9.73
C TYR A 117 -15.84 6.90 -9.60
N ARG A 118 -16.31 5.69 -9.23
CA ARG A 118 -17.74 5.39 -9.07
C ARG A 118 -18.37 6.26 -8.00
N PHE A 119 -17.74 6.39 -6.84
CA PHE A 119 -18.19 7.28 -5.78
C PHE A 119 -18.35 8.72 -6.29
N SER A 120 -17.33 9.25 -6.96
CA SER A 120 -17.37 10.62 -7.51
C SER A 120 -18.50 10.85 -8.51
N LEU A 121 -18.86 9.81 -9.27
CA LEU A 121 -19.96 9.83 -10.22
C LEU A 121 -21.31 9.72 -9.51
N ASP A 122 -21.43 8.82 -8.53
CA ASP A 122 -22.65 8.54 -7.79
C ASP A 122 -23.11 9.77 -6.98
N VAL A 123 -22.18 10.54 -6.38
CA VAL A 123 -22.49 11.74 -5.58
C VAL A 123 -22.46 13.07 -6.35
N SER A 124 -22.20 13.03 -7.65
CA SER A 124 -22.20 14.24 -8.49
C SER A 124 -23.60 14.86 -8.61
N TYR A 125 -23.73 16.08 -9.16
CA TYR A 125 -25.04 16.71 -9.39
C TYR A 125 -25.83 16.07 -10.54
N ASP A 126 -25.22 15.88 -11.72
CA ASP A 126 -25.96 15.48 -12.94
C ASP A 126 -25.59 14.11 -13.51
N GLN A 127 -24.61 13.40 -12.94
CA GLN A 127 -24.23 12.11 -13.52
C GLN A 127 -25.17 10.98 -13.13
N ILE A 128 -25.38 10.09 -14.09
CA ILE A 128 -26.16 8.87 -13.96
C ILE A 128 -25.36 7.85 -13.18
N TYR A 129 -25.94 7.24 -12.14
CA TYR A 129 -25.39 6.09 -11.44
C TYR A 129 -25.30 4.90 -12.40
N LEU A 130 -24.15 4.24 -12.54
CA LEU A 130 -23.93 3.22 -13.58
C LEU A 130 -23.64 1.82 -12.99
N SER A 131 -24.59 0.91 -13.03
CA SER A 131 -24.47 -0.46 -12.53
C SER A 131 -24.30 -1.50 -13.66
N GLY A 132 -23.99 -2.75 -13.29
CA GLY A 132 -23.98 -3.89 -14.22
C GLY A 132 -25.38 -4.26 -14.74
N ASP A 133 -26.44 -3.90 -14.01
CA ASP A 133 -27.83 -3.99 -14.46
C ASP A 133 -28.26 -2.64 -15.07
N PRO A 134 -28.61 -2.58 -16.38
CA PRO A 134 -29.10 -1.36 -17.01
C PRO A 134 -30.36 -0.78 -16.38
N ASN A 135 -31.17 -1.58 -15.67
CA ASN A 135 -32.38 -1.10 -14.98
C ASN A 135 -32.07 -0.32 -13.69
N GLU A 136 -30.81 -0.24 -13.29
CA GLU A 136 -30.34 0.57 -12.17
C GLU A 136 -29.70 1.88 -12.65
N ASN A 137 -29.60 2.12 -13.97
CA ASN A 137 -28.84 3.23 -14.54
C ASN A 137 -29.63 4.54 -14.57
N TYR A 138 -29.79 5.15 -13.40
CA TYR A 138 -30.55 6.37 -13.22
C TYR A 138 -29.83 7.38 -12.33
N LYS A 139 -30.26 8.64 -12.37
CA LYS A 139 -29.75 9.65 -11.46
C LYS A 139 -30.18 9.34 -10.03
N LEU A 140 -29.25 9.31 -9.07
CA LEU A 140 -29.62 9.17 -7.66
C LEU A 140 -30.39 10.41 -7.18
N PRO A 141 -31.46 10.22 -6.38
CA PRO A 141 -32.16 11.34 -5.75
C PRO A 141 -31.27 12.02 -4.70
N PRO A 142 -31.49 13.33 -4.41
CA PRO A 142 -30.66 14.10 -3.47
C PRO A 142 -30.50 13.46 -2.08
N ASP A 143 -31.52 12.82 -1.53
CA ASP A 143 -31.44 12.19 -0.19
C ASP A 143 -30.46 11.01 -0.17
N LYS A 144 -30.38 10.25 -1.27
CA LYS A 144 -29.41 9.14 -1.42
C LYS A 144 -28.00 9.65 -1.64
N ILE A 145 -27.84 10.75 -2.38
CA ILE A 145 -26.56 11.43 -2.53
C ILE A 145 -26.09 11.95 -1.17
N ASN A 146 -26.99 12.58 -0.40
CA ASN A 146 -26.69 13.09 0.93
C ASN A 146 -26.26 11.97 1.88
N PHE A 147 -26.95 10.83 1.84
CA PHE A 147 -26.56 9.66 2.62
C PHE A 147 -25.12 9.21 2.32
N LEU A 148 -24.76 9.05 1.04
CA LEU A 148 -23.40 8.68 0.66
C LEU A 148 -22.37 9.73 1.12
N LEU A 149 -22.68 11.02 0.96
CA LEU A 149 -21.77 12.09 1.37
C LEU A 149 -21.54 12.18 2.90
N GLY A 150 -22.41 11.54 3.69
CA GLY A 150 -22.37 11.50 5.15
C GLY A 150 -21.79 10.23 5.76
N LEU A 151 -21.29 9.29 4.95
CA LEU A 151 -20.69 8.06 5.46
C LEU A 151 -19.23 8.26 5.88
N ASP A 152 -18.72 7.30 6.66
CA ASP A 152 -17.32 7.20 7.04
C ASP A 152 -16.55 6.38 6.02
N TYR A 153 -15.53 6.99 5.42
CA TYR A 153 -14.70 6.41 4.38
C TYR A 153 -13.26 6.24 4.82
N VAL A 154 -12.65 5.12 4.41
CA VAL A 154 -11.21 4.90 4.53
C VAL A 154 -10.59 4.48 3.19
N LEU A 155 -9.29 4.72 3.02
CA LEU A 155 -8.52 4.04 1.97
C LEU A 155 -8.00 2.70 2.47
N GLY A 156 -8.29 1.62 1.73
CA GLY A 156 -7.78 0.28 2.05
C GLY A 156 -6.36 0.02 1.55
N ASN A 157 -5.83 0.85 0.66
CA ASN A 157 -4.50 0.76 0.07
C ASN A 157 -4.09 2.12 -0.57
N ASN A 158 -2.83 2.23 -1.00
CA ASN A 158 -2.42 3.25 -1.96
C ASN A 158 -3.17 3.04 -3.28
N ILE A 159 -3.71 4.12 -3.84
CA ILE A 159 -4.47 4.07 -5.10
C ILE A 159 -3.70 4.81 -6.18
N ASP A 160 -3.30 4.11 -7.25
CA ASP A 160 -2.84 4.76 -8.48
C ASP A 160 -4.02 4.94 -9.44
N TYR A 161 -4.42 6.19 -9.65
CA TYR A 161 -5.54 6.54 -10.51
C TYR A 161 -5.21 6.39 -12.00
N SER A 162 -3.93 6.18 -12.38
CA SER A 162 -3.55 5.97 -13.77
C SER A 162 -4.17 4.70 -14.39
N VAL A 163 -4.51 3.71 -13.55
CA VAL A 163 -5.04 2.40 -13.98
C VAL A 163 -6.45 2.48 -14.57
N VAL A 164 -7.23 3.52 -14.26
CA VAL A 164 -8.59 3.73 -14.80
C VAL A 164 -8.61 4.52 -16.11
N GLY A 165 -7.44 4.86 -16.65
CA GLY A 165 -7.27 5.44 -17.98
C GLY A 165 -7.94 6.80 -18.14
N SER A 166 -8.96 6.88 -18.99
CA SER A 166 -9.66 8.14 -19.31
C SER A 166 -10.74 8.53 -18.31
N LYS A 167 -11.08 7.67 -17.34
CA LYS A 167 -12.04 7.99 -16.29
C LYS A 167 -11.47 9.09 -15.41
N ARG A 168 -12.26 10.14 -15.16
CA ARG A 168 -11.84 11.31 -14.40
C ARG A 168 -12.69 11.47 -13.16
N PHE A 169 -12.04 11.82 -12.06
CA PHE A 169 -12.67 12.02 -10.76
C PHE A 169 -13.49 13.30 -10.76
N ILE A 170 -14.77 13.22 -10.43
CA ILE A 170 -15.66 14.39 -10.40
C ILE A 170 -15.57 15.04 -9.01
N PRO A 171 -15.35 16.36 -8.91
CA PRO A 171 -15.30 17.04 -7.62
C PRO A 171 -16.48 16.72 -6.70
N ILE A 172 -16.18 16.40 -5.45
CA ILE A 172 -17.16 16.01 -4.43
C ILE A 172 -17.80 17.25 -3.81
N GLY A 173 -19.12 17.26 -3.77
CA GLY A 173 -19.92 18.35 -3.21
C GLY A 173 -20.22 19.46 -4.22
N TYR A 174 -21.43 20.01 -4.13
CA TYR A 174 -21.91 21.12 -4.95
C TYR A 174 -22.82 22.05 -4.14
N SER A 175 -22.79 23.33 -4.47
CA SER A 175 -23.69 24.34 -3.90
C SER A 175 -23.77 25.51 -4.89
N PHE A 176 -24.93 25.64 -5.54
CA PHE A 176 -25.16 26.68 -6.55
C PHE A 176 -26.64 27.07 -6.59
N TYR A 177 -26.90 28.22 -7.20
CA TYR A 177 -28.25 28.67 -7.55
C TYR A 177 -28.49 28.42 -9.03
N ASP A 178 -29.64 27.82 -9.35
CA ASP A 178 -30.08 27.69 -10.74
C ASP A 178 -30.58 29.04 -11.32
N ALA A 179 -30.95 29.03 -12.59
CA ALA A 179 -31.48 30.16 -13.33
C ALA A 179 -32.74 30.77 -12.70
N SER A 180 -33.45 30.00 -11.87
CA SER A 180 -34.68 30.36 -11.14
C SER A 180 -34.41 30.76 -9.68
N ASP A 181 -33.15 30.95 -9.29
CA ASP A 181 -32.70 31.28 -7.93
C ASP A 181 -33.05 30.20 -6.89
N ILE A 182 -33.19 28.93 -7.30
CA ILE A 182 -33.33 27.79 -6.40
C ILE A 182 -31.94 27.25 -6.06
N ILE A 183 -31.68 27.03 -4.77
CA ILE A 183 -30.44 26.44 -4.29
C ILE A 183 -30.44 24.93 -4.45
N HIS A 184 -29.38 24.39 -5.04
CA HIS A 184 -29.07 22.97 -5.09
C HIS A 184 -27.80 22.72 -4.29
N GLU A 185 -27.91 21.95 -3.21
CA GLU A 185 -26.80 21.73 -2.28
C GLU A 185 -26.77 20.28 -1.77
N ASN A 186 -25.62 19.64 -1.95
CA ASN A 186 -25.21 18.43 -1.27
C ASN A 186 -23.70 18.54 -1.02
N LEU A 187 -23.30 18.47 0.25
CA LEU A 187 -21.93 18.73 0.68
C LEU A 187 -21.36 17.48 1.34
N PHE A 188 -20.05 17.30 1.29
CA PHE A 188 -19.42 16.22 2.03
C PHE A 188 -19.45 16.53 3.53
N ASP A 189 -20.18 15.73 4.31
CA ASP A 189 -20.36 15.89 5.76
C ASP A 189 -19.93 14.67 6.59
N GLY A 190 -19.52 13.57 5.93
CA GLY A 190 -18.96 12.37 6.55
C GLY A 190 -17.46 12.48 6.90
N SER A 191 -16.78 11.34 6.98
CA SER A 191 -15.32 11.29 7.18
C SER A 191 -14.59 10.62 6.03
N PHE A 192 -13.38 11.08 5.73
CA PHE A 192 -12.48 10.49 4.74
C PHE A 192 -11.08 10.39 5.36
N ASP A 193 -10.72 9.19 5.81
CA ASP A 193 -9.45 8.88 6.42
C ASP A 193 -8.55 8.11 5.44
N GLY A 194 -7.42 8.70 5.06
CA GLY A 194 -6.47 8.03 4.20
C GLY A 194 -5.74 6.86 4.86
N GLN A 195 -5.81 6.70 6.20
CA GLN A 195 -5.06 5.71 6.97
C GLN A 195 -3.54 5.69 6.63
N GLY A 196 -2.98 6.86 6.27
CA GLY A 196 -1.61 7.02 5.81
C GLY A 196 -1.35 6.59 4.36
N PHE A 197 -2.34 6.02 3.67
CA PHE A 197 -2.28 5.76 2.23
C PHE A 197 -2.46 7.05 1.42
N HIS A 198 -2.09 6.98 0.15
CA HIS A 198 -2.20 8.11 -0.77
C HIS A 198 -2.82 7.74 -2.11
N ILE A 199 -3.34 8.77 -2.77
CA ILE A 199 -3.84 8.69 -4.14
C ILE A 199 -2.79 9.30 -5.06
N SER A 200 -2.23 8.47 -5.94
CA SER A 200 -1.29 8.87 -6.99
C SER A 200 -2.03 9.16 -8.29
N ASN A 201 -1.55 10.17 -9.02
CA ASN A 201 -1.98 10.51 -10.39
C ASN A 201 -3.49 10.77 -10.54
N LEU A 202 -4.16 11.21 -9.47
CA LEU A 202 -5.57 11.60 -9.50
C LEU A 202 -5.84 12.56 -10.66
N TYR A 203 -6.78 12.23 -11.55
CA TYR A 203 -7.11 13.08 -12.68
C TYR A 203 -8.54 13.61 -12.54
N LEU A 204 -8.68 14.92 -12.28
CA LEU A 204 -9.99 15.56 -12.11
C LEU A 204 -10.73 15.76 -13.44
N ALA A 205 -12.05 15.71 -13.35
CA ALA A 205 -12.95 15.91 -14.48
C ALA A 205 -12.80 17.31 -15.10
N ASP A 206 -13.18 17.41 -16.37
CA ASP A 206 -13.18 18.65 -17.15
C ASP A 206 -14.54 19.35 -17.10
N TYR A 207 -14.61 20.44 -17.86
CA TYR A 207 -15.71 21.40 -17.90
C TYR A 207 -17.11 20.77 -17.88
N ASP A 208 -17.37 19.78 -18.74
CA ASP A 208 -18.69 19.15 -18.94
C ASP A 208 -19.24 18.43 -17.68
N LYS A 209 -18.40 18.20 -16.67
CA LYS A 209 -18.81 17.62 -15.38
C LYS A 209 -18.90 18.64 -14.24
N LEU A 210 -18.48 19.88 -14.48
CA LEU A 210 -18.42 20.97 -13.50
C LEU A 210 -19.55 21.99 -13.70
N VAL A 211 -20.21 21.95 -14.84
CA VAL A 211 -21.33 22.82 -15.18
C VAL A 211 -22.54 21.98 -15.59
N HIS A 212 -23.71 22.60 -15.60
CA HIS A 212 -24.89 22.08 -16.27
C HIS A 212 -25.55 23.17 -17.11
N GLU A 213 -26.23 22.74 -18.17
CA GLU A 213 -26.89 23.63 -19.13
C GLU A 213 -28.32 23.93 -18.68
N GLU A 214 -28.69 25.21 -18.65
CA GLU A 214 -30.05 25.65 -18.34
C GLU A 214 -30.58 26.62 -19.39
N GLU A 215 -31.89 26.54 -19.67
CA GLU A 215 -32.57 27.49 -20.54
C GLU A 215 -33.08 28.69 -19.72
N LYS A 216 -32.52 29.87 -19.99
CA LYS A 216 -32.93 31.15 -19.39
C LYS A 216 -33.14 32.18 -20.50
N ASP A 217 -34.32 32.81 -20.52
CA ASP A 217 -34.67 33.86 -21.47
C ASP A 217 -34.41 33.48 -22.95
N ASP A 218 -34.85 32.30 -23.38
CA ASP A 218 -34.64 31.71 -24.73
C ASP A 218 -33.14 31.50 -25.10
N SER A 219 -32.25 31.40 -24.10
CA SER A 219 -30.82 31.12 -24.28
C SER A 219 -30.34 30.01 -23.36
N ILE A 220 -29.40 29.18 -23.84
CA ILE A 220 -28.72 28.18 -23.01
C ILE A 220 -27.57 28.87 -22.28
N ILE A 221 -27.55 28.75 -20.96
CA ILE A 221 -26.46 29.21 -20.09
C ILE A 221 -25.83 28.03 -19.36
N ASP A 222 -24.53 28.13 -19.13
CA ASP A 222 -23.82 27.18 -18.28
C ASP A 222 -23.81 27.70 -16.84
N VAL A 223 -24.30 26.88 -15.92
CA VAL A 223 -24.27 27.16 -14.49
C VAL A 223 -23.24 26.25 -13.83
N ALA A 224 -22.26 26.84 -13.15
CA ALA A 224 -21.25 26.07 -12.43
C ALA A 224 -21.84 25.44 -11.16
N ASN A 225 -21.55 24.16 -10.95
CA ASN A 225 -22.00 23.40 -9.78
C ASN A 225 -21.34 23.87 -8.47
N SER A 226 -20.21 24.58 -8.59
CA SER A 226 -19.45 25.16 -7.49
C SER A 226 -18.51 26.23 -8.02
N PRO A 227 -18.18 27.28 -7.24
CA PRO A 227 -17.10 28.19 -7.61
C PRO A 227 -15.69 27.60 -7.43
N TYR A 228 -15.59 26.41 -6.85
CA TYR A 228 -14.35 25.73 -6.53
C TYR A 228 -14.08 24.57 -7.50
N TYR A 229 -12.82 24.44 -7.93
CA TYR A 229 -12.30 23.27 -8.66
C TYR A 229 -11.22 22.58 -7.82
N SER A 230 -11.57 21.43 -7.26
CA SER A 230 -10.76 20.66 -6.29
C SER A 230 -11.33 19.25 -6.09
N MET A 231 -10.59 18.33 -5.48
CA MET A 231 -11.12 16.97 -5.21
C MET A 231 -12.41 17.03 -4.38
N PHE A 232 -12.40 17.81 -3.29
CA PHE A 232 -13.60 18.18 -2.55
C PHE A 232 -13.89 19.65 -2.83
N SER A 233 -15.00 19.95 -3.49
CA SER A 233 -15.43 21.34 -3.74
C SER A 233 -15.70 22.05 -2.41
N ILE A 234 -16.46 21.41 -1.53
CA ILE A 234 -16.86 21.94 -0.21
C ILE A 234 -16.89 20.78 0.79
N ASN A 235 -16.13 20.92 1.89
CA ASN A 235 -16.05 19.97 3.00
C ASN A 235 -16.71 20.55 4.25
N LYS A 236 -17.73 19.89 4.81
CA LYS A 236 -18.26 20.10 6.16
C LYS A 236 -17.82 19.00 7.15
N GLY A 237 -17.35 17.88 6.63
CA GLY A 237 -16.94 16.70 7.37
C GLY A 237 -15.47 16.72 7.82
N VAL A 238 -14.89 15.53 7.93
CA VAL A 238 -13.50 15.31 8.38
C VAL A 238 -12.69 14.67 7.26
N ILE A 239 -11.55 15.27 6.89
CA ILE A 239 -10.58 14.68 5.97
C ILE A 239 -9.25 14.56 6.72
N LYS A 240 -8.70 13.35 6.84
CA LYS A 240 -7.44 13.15 7.57
C LYS A 240 -6.54 12.08 6.98
N ASN A 241 -5.26 12.09 7.35
CA ASN A 241 -4.24 11.10 7.01
C ASN A 241 -4.14 10.76 5.51
N LEU A 242 -4.43 11.74 4.64
CA LEU A 242 -4.56 11.54 3.20
C LEU A 242 -3.44 12.26 2.43
N GLY A 243 -2.77 11.51 1.56
CA GLY A 243 -1.83 12.04 0.59
C GLY A 243 -2.38 12.14 -0.83
N LEU A 244 -2.06 13.22 -1.55
CA LEU A 244 -2.16 13.29 -3.02
C LEU A 244 -0.78 13.40 -3.64
N ILE A 245 -0.44 12.49 -4.57
CA ILE A 245 0.84 12.51 -5.29
C ILE A 245 0.59 12.72 -6.79
N ASN A 246 1.24 13.73 -7.36
CA ASN A 246 1.12 14.15 -8.75
C ASN A 246 -0.34 14.33 -9.25
N PRO A 247 -1.22 15.02 -8.51
CA PRO A 247 -2.58 15.25 -8.97
C PRO A 247 -2.58 16.06 -10.28
N THR A 248 -3.52 15.76 -11.17
CA THR A 248 -3.71 16.45 -12.44
C THR A 248 -5.07 17.12 -12.46
N LEU A 249 -5.05 18.45 -12.40
CA LEU A 249 -6.21 19.32 -12.54
C LEU A 249 -6.06 20.09 -13.86
N GLU A 250 -6.97 19.87 -14.80
CA GLU A 250 -6.90 20.45 -16.14
C GLU A 250 -8.28 20.96 -16.59
N LEU A 251 -8.43 22.28 -16.59
CA LEU A 251 -9.62 22.97 -17.06
C LEU A 251 -9.25 23.85 -18.26
N LEU A 252 -9.51 23.35 -19.48
CA LEU A 252 -9.09 24.02 -20.72
C LEU A 252 -10.13 25.02 -21.27
N MET A 253 -11.33 25.00 -20.70
CA MET A 253 -12.43 25.91 -21.01
C MET A 253 -12.71 26.83 -19.83
N LEU A 254 -12.86 28.12 -20.11
CA LEU A 254 -13.06 29.15 -19.10
C LEU A 254 -14.52 29.16 -18.61
N HIS A 255 -14.71 29.14 -17.29
CA HIS A 255 -15.97 29.49 -16.64
C HIS A 255 -15.72 30.59 -15.62
N PHE A 256 -16.37 31.75 -15.76
CA PHE A 256 -16.07 32.90 -14.90
C PHE A 256 -16.41 32.68 -13.41
N ASN A 257 -17.36 31.77 -13.14
CA ASN A 257 -17.75 31.47 -11.77
C ASN A 257 -16.88 30.38 -11.11
N ILE A 258 -16.11 29.59 -11.89
CA ILE A 258 -15.16 28.59 -11.34
C ILE A 258 -13.81 29.29 -11.20
N ASN A 259 -13.65 30.17 -10.22
CA ASN A 259 -12.49 31.06 -10.12
C ASN A 259 -11.55 30.77 -8.94
N LYS A 260 -11.84 29.71 -8.18
CA LYS A 260 -11.08 29.29 -7.00
C LYS A 260 -10.63 27.84 -7.20
N VAL A 261 -9.32 27.59 -7.17
CA VAL A 261 -8.79 26.26 -7.49
C VAL A 261 -7.86 25.75 -6.40
N ALA A 262 -7.93 24.46 -6.08
CA ALA A 262 -7.01 23.81 -5.16
C ALA A 262 -6.90 22.32 -5.46
N ASN A 263 -5.82 21.65 -5.06
CA ASN A 263 -5.71 20.21 -5.30
C ASN A 263 -6.66 19.39 -4.42
N LEU A 264 -6.78 19.72 -3.13
CA LEU A 264 -7.52 18.91 -2.16
C LEU A 264 -8.91 19.47 -1.86
N VAL A 265 -9.01 20.65 -1.22
CA VAL A 265 -10.29 21.23 -0.80
C VAL A 265 -10.50 22.64 -1.35
N GLY A 266 -11.67 22.90 -1.90
CA GLY A 266 -12.10 24.21 -2.33
C GLY A 266 -12.44 25.08 -1.13
N GLU A 267 -13.52 24.73 -0.43
CA GLU A 267 -13.91 25.34 0.84
C GLU A 267 -13.95 24.31 1.96
N ASN A 268 -13.12 24.50 2.99
CA ASN A 268 -13.17 23.72 4.21
C ASN A 268 -13.98 24.44 5.28
N GLN A 269 -15.16 23.91 5.60
CA GLN A 269 -16.03 24.28 6.72
C GLN A 269 -15.93 23.28 7.90
N GLY A 270 -15.34 22.10 7.67
CA GLY A 270 -15.14 21.04 8.64
C GLY A 270 -13.71 20.97 9.18
N THR A 271 -13.16 19.76 9.26
CA THR A 271 -11.77 19.52 9.73
C THR A 271 -10.94 18.87 8.63
N VAL A 272 -9.75 19.42 8.39
CA VAL A 272 -8.72 18.82 7.55
C VAL A 272 -7.43 18.72 8.37
N ASP A 273 -6.88 17.53 8.54
CA ASP A 273 -5.72 17.32 9.42
C ASP A 273 -4.81 16.20 8.90
N HIS A 274 -3.49 16.29 9.07
CA HIS A 274 -2.56 15.25 8.62
C HIS A 274 -2.67 14.91 7.12
N VAL A 275 -2.78 15.94 6.27
CA VAL A 275 -2.85 15.75 4.82
C VAL A 275 -1.63 16.33 4.11
N TYR A 276 -1.33 15.80 2.92
CA TYR A 276 -0.24 16.32 2.11
C TYR A 276 -0.53 16.28 0.61
N VAL A 277 0.10 17.21 -0.12
CA VAL A 277 0.10 17.20 -1.58
C VAL A 277 1.54 17.31 -2.07
N ILE A 278 1.97 16.34 -2.87
CA ILE A 278 3.30 16.30 -3.48
C ILE A 278 3.16 16.27 -5.00
N ASP A 279 3.81 17.19 -5.69
CA ASP A 279 4.00 17.15 -7.14
C ASP A 279 5.49 17.03 -7.44
N ASN A 280 5.89 15.82 -7.81
CA ASN A 280 7.27 15.46 -8.13
C ASN A 280 7.63 15.71 -9.60
N ARG A 281 6.72 16.25 -10.42
CA ARG A 281 7.03 16.55 -11.82
C ARG A 281 8.10 17.63 -11.91
N GLU A 282 9.18 17.33 -12.62
CA GLU A 282 10.36 18.18 -12.65
C GLU A 282 10.18 19.45 -13.49
N SER A 283 9.33 19.39 -14.52
CA SER A 283 9.05 20.54 -15.36
C SER A 283 7.94 21.39 -14.78
N VAL A 284 8.15 22.71 -14.68
CA VAL A 284 7.09 23.67 -14.35
C VAL A 284 5.97 23.70 -15.40
N MET A 285 6.21 23.14 -16.59
CA MET A 285 5.21 22.97 -17.66
C MET A 285 4.42 21.67 -17.53
N GLU A 286 4.80 20.78 -16.64
CA GLU A 286 4.09 19.53 -16.36
C GLU A 286 3.40 19.59 -15.00
N ALA A 287 4.09 20.15 -14.00
CA ALA A 287 3.60 20.37 -12.64
C ALA A 287 2.51 21.43 -12.55
N GLY A 288 1.77 21.39 -11.45
CA GLY A 288 0.77 22.38 -11.08
C GLY A 288 -0.55 22.31 -11.87
N ILE A 289 -1.51 23.06 -11.38
CA ILE A 289 -2.87 23.17 -11.92
C ILE A 289 -2.85 23.84 -13.29
N ARG A 290 -3.52 23.26 -14.27
CA ARG A 290 -3.69 23.81 -15.62
C ARG A 290 -5.07 24.41 -15.75
N TYR A 291 -5.16 25.73 -15.82
CA TYR A 291 -6.43 26.40 -16.04
C TYR A 291 -6.30 27.50 -17.10
N ASN A 292 -6.94 27.28 -18.24
CA ASN A 292 -7.01 28.24 -19.32
C ASN A 292 -8.04 29.34 -19.04
N VAL A 293 -7.57 30.46 -18.51
CA VAL A 293 -8.41 31.64 -18.23
C VAL A 293 -8.45 32.66 -19.39
N GLY A 294 -7.92 32.32 -20.57
CA GLY A 294 -8.04 33.12 -21.79
C GLY A 294 -7.54 34.56 -21.63
N THR A 295 -8.32 35.54 -22.10
CA THR A 295 -8.08 36.99 -21.93
C THR A 295 -9.00 37.60 -20.87
N SER A 296 -9.49 36.79 -19.93
CA SER A 296 -10.41 37.23 -18.89
C SER A 296 -9.79 38.35 -18.05
N SER A 297 -10.60 39.35 -17.70
CA SER A 297 -10.26 40.37 -16.70
C SER A 297 -10.68 39.97 -15.27
N ALA A 298 -11.33 38.81 -15.10
CA ALA A 298 -11.71 38.30 -13.78
C ALA A 298 -10.48 37.83 -13.00
N SER A 299 -10.55 37.90 -11.67
CA SER A 299 -9.48 37.45 -10.78
C SER A 299 -9.61 35.97 -10.48
N PHE A 300 -8.55 35.21 -10.74
CA PHE A 300 -8.46 33.78 -10.47
C PHE A 300 -7.42 33.52 -9.39
N HIS A 301 -7.73 32.58 -8.51
CA HIS A 301 -6.93 32.28 -7.33
C HIS A 301 -6.72 30.78 -7.17
N ALA A 302 -5.52 30.39 -6.73
CA ALA A 302 -5.16 28.99 -6.55
C ALA A 302 -4.42 28.73 -5.23
N ALA A 303 -4.65 27.55 -4.66
CA ALA A 303 -3.88 27.01 -3.55
C ALA A 303 -3.29 25.65 -3.88
N GLY A 304 -2.14 25.31 -3.33
CA GLY A 304 -1.59 23.97 -3.47
C GLY A 304 -2.39 22.90 -2.71
N MET A 305 -3.13 23.26 -1.64
CA MET A 305 -3.92 22.30 -0.86
C MET A 305 -5.37 22.74 -0.66
N ILE A 306 -5.60 23.86 0.03
CA ILE A 306 -6.93 24.35 0.37
C ILE A 306 -7.11 25.79 -0.11
N HIS A 307 -8.19 26.09 -0.83
CA HIS A 307 -8.42 27.47 -1.25
C HIS A 307 -8.98 28.33 -0.10
N THR A 308 -10.14 27.98 0.45
CA THR A 308 -10.82 28.72 1.52
C THR A 308 -10.93 27.85 2.77
N ASN A 309 -10.46 28.34 3.91
CA ASN A 309 -10.67 27.67 5.20
C ASN A 309 -11.54 28.52 6.11
N SER A 310 -12.70 28.00 6.50
CA SER A 310 -13.60 28.51 7.53
C SER A 310 -13.75 27.55 8.72
N GLY A 311 -13.28 26.31 8.60
CA GLY A 311 -13.19 25.32 9.67
C GLY A 311 -11.79 25.19 10.29
N ASN A 312 -11.36 23.96 10.57
CA ASN A 312 -10.03 23.64 11.13
C ASN A 312 -9.13 23.05 10.04
N PHE A 313 -7.90 23.57 9.90
CA PHE A 313 -6.89 23.01 9.01
C PHE A 313 -5.53 22.93 9.70
N SER A 314 -5.02 21.72 9.92
CA SER A 314 -3.78 21.53 10.70
C SER A 314 -2.84 20.45 10.18
N ASN A 315 -1.58 20.53 10.65
CA ASN A 315 -0.55 19.50 10.52
C ASN A 315 -0.43 18.97 9.09
N SER A 316 -0.13 19.86 8.13
CA SER A 316 -0.25 19.53 6.72
C SER A 316 0.83 20.18 5.89
N TYR A 317 1.25 19.54 4.80
CA TYR A 317 2.35 20.06 3.99
C TYR A 317 2.18 19.97 2.47
N TYR A 318 2.79 20.93 1.78
CA TYR A 318 2.80 21.03 0.33
C TYR A 318 4.22 20.96 -0.24
N VAL A 319 4.41 20.12 -1.26
CA VAL A 319 5.68 19.99 -1.98
C VAL A 319 5.44 20.10 -3.47
N SER A 320 5.91 21.18 -4.09
CA SER A 320 5.94 21.33 -5.55
C SER A 320 6.83 22.50 -5.94
N LYS A 321 7.26 22.52 -7.21
CA LYS A 321 7.88 23.71 -7.81
C LYS A 321 6.89 24.87 -7.98
N VAL A 322 5.64 24.55 -8.34
CA VAL A 322 4.59 25.53 -8.66
C VAL A 322 3.21 25.00 -8.27
N VAL A 323 2.32 25.90 -7.86
CA VAL A 323 0.89 25.58 -7.64
C VAL A 323 0.12 25.60 -8.96
N VAL A 324 0.44 26.56 -9.82
CA VAL A 324 -0.15 26.73 -11.15
C VAL A 324 0.92 26.43 -12.19
N ASN A 325 0.54 25.67 -13.20
CA ASN A 325 1.41 25.33 -14.31
C ASN A 325 2.02 26.57 -14.98
N GLY A 326 3.27 26.48 -15.39
CA GLY A 326 4.04 27.58 -15.97
C GLY A 326 3.36 28.27 -17.16
N ALA A 327 2.55 27.55 -17.95
CA ALA A 327 1.80 28.13 -19.06
C ALA A 327 0.72 29.16 -18.62
N TYR A 328 0.26 29.10 -17.37
CA TYR A 328 -0.87 29.88 -16.85
C TYR A 328 -0.49 30.77 -15.66
N VAL A 329 0.78 30.73 -15.25
CA VAL A 329 1.28 31.32 -14.01
C VAL A 329 1.09 32.84 -13.91
N ASN A 330 1.00 33.54 -15.04
CA ASN A 330 0.82 34.98 -15.08
C ASN A 330 -0.64 35.44 -14.99
N LYS A 331 -1.60 34.52 -14.90
CA LYS A 331 -3.05 34.84 -14.89
C LYS A 331 -3.75 34.47 -13.60
N ILE A 332 -3.11 33.70 -12.73
CA ILE A 332 -3.71 33.15 -11.51
C ILE A 332 -2.79 33.46 -10.35
N ALA A 333 -3.29 34.14 -9.32
CA ALA A 333 -2.52 34.37 -8.11
C ALA A 333 -2.57 33.13 -7.22
N ALA A 334 -1.41 32.63 -6.81
CA ALA A 334 -1.30 31.34 -6.15
C ALA A 334 -0.64 31.42 -4.76
N GLN A 335 -0.99 30.50 -3.88
CA GLN A 335 -0.40 30.30 -2.55
C GLN A 335 -0.07 28.81 -2.34
N PRO A 336 1.07 28.45 -1.73
CA PRO A 336 1.53 27.06 -1.68
C PRO A 336 0.61 26.14 -0.87
N VAL A 337 0.04 26.60 0.25
CA VAL A 337 -0.76 25.73 1.14
C VAL A 337 -2.21 26.18 1.19
N LEU A 338 -2.45 27.40 1.70
CA LEU A 338 -3.78 27.96 1.94
C LEU A 338 -3.91 29.35 1.30
N TYR A 339 -5.01 29.60 0.57
CA TYR A 339 -5.23 30.91 -0.07
C TYR A 339 -5.89 31.93 0.87
N THR A 340 -7.05 31.59 1.46
CA THR A 340 -7.82 32.45 2.38
C THR A 340 -8.21 31.72 3.65
N ASN A 341 -8.13 32.40 4.80
CA ASN A 341 -8.47 31.83 6.09
C ASN A 341 -9.40 32.74 6.92
N THR A 342 -10.51 32.19 7.38
CA THR A 342 -11.37 32.74 8.45
C THR A 342 -11.55 31.78 9.62
N GLY A 343 -11.08 30.53 9.48
CA GLY A 343 -11.11 29.51 10.52
C GLY A 343 -9.78 29.37 11.29
N SER A 344 -9.57 28.19 11.88
CA SER A 344 -8.39 27.84 12.67
C SER A 344 -7.33 27.16 11.81
N ILE A 345 -6.06 27.53 12.01
CA ILE A 345 -4.91 26.89 11.35
C ILE A 345 -3.81 26.55 12.35
N ALA A 346 -3.09 25.45 12.13
CA ALA A 346 -1.90 25.09 12.90
C ALA A 346 -0.91 24.26 12.06
N ASN A 347 0.40 24.49 12.22
CA ASN A 347 1.45 23.64 11.64
C ASN A 347 1.27 23.35 10.14
N LEU A 348 1.14 24.41 9.34
CA LEU A 348 1.04 24.32 7.89
C LEU A 348 2.41 24.62 7.28
N VAL A 349 2.92 23.73 6.42
CA VAL A 349 4.28 23.82 5.90
C VAL A 349 4.34 23.69 4.37
N TYR A 350 5.30 24.35 3.73
CA TYR A 350 5.68 24.03 2.35
C TYR A 350 7.19 23.89 2.21
N ASP A 351 7.62 23.09 1.24
CA ASP A 351 9.04 22.93 0.93
C ASP A 351 9.59 24.19 0.24
N SER A 352 10.39 24.99 0.95
CA SER A 352 10.94 26.24 0.45
C SER A 352 12.11 26.07 -0.52
N ASP A 353 12.77 24.91 -0.51
CA ASP A 353 13.86 24.63 -1.46
C ASP A 353 13.29 24.22 -2.83
N ARG A 354 12.10 23.60 -2.84
CA ARG A 354 11.41 23.23 -4.08
C ARG A 354 10.53 24.34 -4.63
N TYR A 355 9.82 25.10 -3.79
CA TYR A 355 8.86 26.10 -4.24
C TYR A 355 9.52 27.32 -4.89
N LEU A 356 9.15 27.62 -6.14
CA LEU A 356 9.78 28.68 -6.92
C LEU A 356 9.05 30.03 -6.77
N LEU A 357 9.78 31.07 -6.41
CA LEU A 357 9.28 32.47 -6.43
C LEU A 357 9.51 33.17 -7.78
N GLN A 358 10.22 32.51 -8.70
CA GLN A 358 10.47 32.95 -10.06
C GLN A 358 10.35 31.74 -11.00
N VAL A 359 9.39 31.79 -11.91
CA VAL A 359 9.13 30.70 -12.87
C VAL A 359 9.63 31.12 -14.25
N GLN A 360 10.53 30.33 -14.83
CA GLN A 360 11.02 30.54 -16.19
C GLN A 360 10.22 29.70 -17.19
N VAL A 361 9.71 30.35 -18.24
CA VAL A 361 9.09 29.68 -19.38
C VAL A 361 9.72 30.20 -20.66
N GLY A 362 10.52 29.35 -21.31
CA GLY A 362 11.37 29.76 -22.42
C GLY A 362 12.39 30.81 -21.97
N VAL A 363 12.27 32.03 -22.50
CA VAL A 363 13.15 33.17 -22.16
C VAL A 363 12.51 34.19 -21.21
N GLN A 364 11.25 33.96 -20.81
CA GLN A 364 10.48 34.87 -19.96
C GLN A 364 10.52 34.41 -18.50
N SER A 365 10.60 35.38 -17.59
CA SER A 365 10.58 35.17 -16.14
C SER A 365 9.29 35.73 -15.57
N PHE A 366 8.58 34.92 -14.79
CA PHE A 366 7.34 35.31 -14.12
C PHE A 366 7.56 35.34 -12.61
N PRO A 367 7.38 36.50 -11.95
CA PRO A 367 7.41 36.56 -10.50
C PRO A 367 6.16 35.91 -9.91
N ILE A 368 6.35 35.10 -8.87
CA ILE A 368 5.26 34.53 -8.08
C ILE A 368 5.06 35.37 -6.84
N ALA A 369 3.80 35.52 -6.41
CA ALA A 369 3.49 36.19 -5.16
C ALA A 369 4.24 35.52 -4.00
N THR A 370 4.75 36.34 -3.08
CA THR A 370 5.36 35.82 -1.86
C THR A 370 4.31 35.01 -1.08
N PRO A 371 4.66 33.82 -0.57
CA PRO A 371 3.79 33.05 0.31
C PRO A 371 3.27 33.89 1.47
N ASN A 372 1.98 33.74 1.77
CA ASN A 372 1.34 34.40 2.90
C ASN A 372 1.83 33.80 4.24
N ALA A 373 1.44 34.43 5.34
CA ALA A 373 1.84 34.00 6.69
C ALA A 373 1.06 32.79 7.23
N TYR A 374 0.18 32.17 6.43
CA TYR A 374 -0.63 31.02 6.88
C TYR A 374 0.17 29.72 6.92
N ALA A 375 1.28 29.64 6.18
CA ALA A 375 2.15 28.47 6.17
C ALA A 375 3.63 28.87 6.29
N THR A 376 4.41 28.00 6.92
CA THR A 376 5.86 28.18 7.12
C THR A 376 6.61 27.52 5.96
N GLY A 377 7.58 28.22 5.39
CA GLY A 377 8.51 27.62 4.44
C GLY A 377 9.65 26.92 5.17
N GLU A 378 9.79 25.61 4.98
CA GLU A 378 10.89 24.83 5.52
C GLU A 378 11.77 24.28 4.39
N ALA A 379 13.09 24.32 4.59
CA ALA A 379 14.02 23.65 3.69
C ALA A 379 13.73 22.14 3.62
N THR A 380 14.01 21.49 2.48
CA THR A 380 13.70 20.05 2.28
C THR A 380 14.27 19.21 3.42
N ALA A 381 15.51 19.48 3.84
CA ALA A 381 16.16 18.75 4.93
C ALA A 381 15.45 18.92 6.29
N THR A 382 14.93 20.12 6.57
CA THR A 382 14.16 20.40 7.79
C THR A 382 12.82 19.69 7.75
N LEU A 383 12.06 19.87 6.67
CA LEU A 383 10.72 19.28 6.50
C LEU A 383 10.77 17.74 6.58
N LYS A 384 11.82 17.10 6.08
CA LYS A 384 11.99 15.64 6.17
C LYS A 384 12.49 15.14 7.54
N SER A 385 12.68 16.00 8.53
CA SER A 385 13.32 15.65 9.81
C SER A 385 12.50 16.08 11.01
N THR A 386 12.84 15.52 12.18
CA THR A 386 12.28 15.89 13.49
C THR A 386 12.54 17.35 13.90
N SER A 387 13.26 18.13 13.10
CA SER A 387 13.41 19.59 13.27
C SER A 387 12.26 20.39 12.66
N SER A 388 11.36 19.75 11.90
CA SER A 388 10.18 20.39 11.32
C SER A 388 9.20 20.84 12.41
N VAL A 389 8.45 21.93 12.16
CA VAL A 389 7.30 22.31 12.99
C VAL A 389 6.16 21.28 12.94
N LEU A 390 6.22 20.30 12.04
CA LEU A 390 5.30 19.16 12.03
C LEU A 390 5.60 18.12 13.11
N ASN A 391 6.80 18.17 13.73
CA ASN A 391 7.15 17.26 14.81
C ASN A 391 6.58 17.76 16.15
N GLN A 392 5.36 17.33 16.49
CA GLN A 392 4.63 17.74 17.70
C GLN A 392 4.45 16.56 18.66
N GLU A 393 4.72 16.73 19.95
CA GLU A 393 4.68 15.64 20.94
C GLU A 393 3.32 14.90 21.00
N THR A 394 2.22 15.61 20.78
CA THR A 394 0.86 15.06 20.94
C THR A 394 0.23 14.58 19.63
N ASN A 395 0.85 14.85 18.48
CA ASN A 395 0.29 14.57 17.15
C ASN A 395 1.40 14.70 16.09
N HIS A 396 2.30 13.71 15.99
CA HIS A 396 3.49 13.80 15.15
C HIS A 396 3.33 13.10 13.81
N TRP A 397 3.96 13.68 12.80
CA TRP A 397 4.32 12.95 11.60
C TRP A 397 5.51 12.02 11.87
N TYR A 398 5.60 10.91 11.14
CA TYR A 398 6.76 10.02 11.18
C TYR A 398 7.82 10.47 10.15
N PHE A 399 9.06 10.65 10.61
CA PHE A 399 10.12 11.25 9.81
C PHE A 399 11.15 10.21 9.33
N TYR A 400 11.43 10.21 8.03
CA TYR A 400 12.41 9.32 7.39
C TYR A 400 13.35 10.13 6.48
N PRO A 401 14.32 10.87 7.05
CA PRO A 401 15.09 11.91 6.35
C PRO A 401 15.78 11.43 5.07
N SER A 402 16.18 10.17 5.02
CA SER A 402 16.89 9.58 3.88
C SER A 402 15.96 9.03 2.79
N ASP A 403 14.68 8.82 3.09
CA ASP A 403 13.78 8.05 2.22
C ASP A 403 12.68 8.95 1.63
N VAL A 404 11.84 9.51 2.49
CA VAL A 404 10.58 10.15 2.07
C VAL A 404 10.28 11.41 2.87
N TYR A 405 9.36 12.24 2.36
CA TYR A 405 8.72 13.26 3.19
C TYR A 405 7.95 12.59 4.35
N PRO A 406 7.62 13.33 5.41
CA PRO A 406 7.00 12.74 6.59
C PRO A 406 5.72 11.98 6.24
N LEU A 407 5.49 10.83 6.89
CA LEU A 407 4.31 10.00 6.68
C LEU A 407 3.35 10.15 7.86
N ALA A 408 2.04 10.05 7.59
CA ALA A 408 1.01 10.19 8.62
C ALA A 408 0.99 8.99 9.58
N GLU A 409 1.52 7.85 9.13
CA GLU A 409 1.61 6.60 9.87
C GLU A 409 3.06 6.08 9.91
N GLY A 410 3.36 5.27 10.91
CA GLY A 410 4.67 4.69 11.16
C GLY A 410 4.58 3.61 12.24
N LEU A 411 5.70 3.28 12.87
CA LEU A 411 5.74 2.31 13.96
C LEU A 411 6.23 2.98 15.23
N ASP A 412 5.55 2.68 16.33
CA ASP A 412 5.97 3.09 17.65
C ASP A 412 7.14 2.23 18.13
N TYR A 413 8.11 2.89 18.78
CA TYR A 413 9.32 2.26 19.27
C TYR A 413 9.36 2.26 20.78
N ASP A 414 9.57 1.08 21.36
CA ASP A 414 9.83 0.91 22.77
C ASP A 414 11.34 0.95 23.03
N ALA A 415 11.77 2.05 23.65
CA ALA A 415 13.16 2.24 24.03
C ALA A 415 13.62 1.37 25.20
N GLU A 416 12.70 0.77 25.98
CA GLU A 416 13.06 -0.12 27.09
C GLU A 416 13.41 -1.53 26.59
N ASN A 417 12.60 -2.07 25.67
CA ASN A 417 12.80 -3.39 25.09
C ASN A 417 13.57 -3.38 23.75
N GLU A 418 13.86 -2.20 23.22
CA GLU A 418 14.54 -1.95 21.94
C GLU A 418 13.80 -2.53 20.70
N VAL A 419 12.47 -2.60 20.74
CA VAL A 419 11.61 -3.19 19.69
C VAL A 419 10.63 -2.16 19.09
N TYR A 420 10.18 -2.42 17.87
CA TYR A 420 9.03 -1.74 17.27
C TYR A 420 7.75 -2.57 17.45
N TYR A 421 6.64 -1.91 17.79
CA TYR A 421 5.35 -2.55 17.90
C TYR A 421 4.60 -2.55 16.56
N ILE A 422 3.90 -3.66 16.30
CA ILE A 422 2.91 -3.79 15.24
C ILE A 422 1.59 -4.12 15.94
N GLU A 423 0.67 -3.17 16.04
CA GLU A 423 -0.59 -3.32 16.77
C GLU A 423 -1.81 -3.37 15.85
N THR A 424 -1.68 -2.83 14.64
CA THR A 424 -2.77 -2.75 13.66
C THR A 424 -2.39 -3.32 12.29
N ALA A 425 -3.39 -3.56 11.44
CA ALA A 425 -3.17 -3.95 10.04
C ALA A 425 -2.40 -2.89 9.25
N VAL A 426 -2.65 -1.60 9.55
CA VAL A 426 -1.93 -0.48 8.94
C VAL A 426 -0.45 -0.56 9.31
N ASP A 427 -0.13 -0.79 10.59
CA ASP A 427 1.25 -0.96 11.06
C ASP A 427 1.96 -2.08 10.31
N LEU A 428 1.30 -3.24 10.11
CA LEU A 428 1.91 -4.37 9.40
C LEU A 428 2.23 -4.01 7.94
N VAL A 429 1.36 -3.24 7.26
CA VAL A 429 1.62 -2.73 5.90
C VAL A 429 2.75 -1.70 5.90
N PHE A 430 2.82 -0.82 6.90
CA PHE A 430 3.90 0.16 7.01
C PHE A 430 5.24 -0.50 7.34
N PHE A 431 5.26 -1.47 8.26
CA PHE A 431 6.41 -2.33 8.57
C PHE A 431 7.06 -2.87 7.29
N SER A 432 6.26 -3.44 6.38
CA SER A 432 6.77 -4.03 5.14
C SER A 432 7.51 -3.00 4.24
N LYS A 433 7.09 -1.73 4.29
CA LYS A 433 7.76 -0.61 3.61
C LYS A 433 9.01 -0.17 4.37
N LEU A 434 8.90 -0.03 5.70
CA LEU A 434 9.96 0.52 6.56
C LEU A 434 11.22 -0.32 6.53
N ILE A 435 11.13 -1.65 6.47
CA ILE A 435 12.34 -2.47 6.41
C ILE A 435 13.20 -2.16 5.17
N GLY A 436 12.61 -1.61 4.10
CA GLY A 436 13.32 -1.15 2.91
C GLY A 436 13.99 0.22 3.03
N PHE A 437 13.69 0.99 4.08
CA PHE A 437 14.19 2.35 4.25
C PHE A 437 15.67 2.38 4.65
N GLN A 438 16.36 3.42 4.19
CA GLN A 438 17.76 3.71 4.50
C GLN A 438 17.92 4.58 5.76
N SER A 439 16.86 5.25 6.19
CA SER A 439 16.85 6.03 7.42
C SER A 439 17.18 5.13 8.61
N VAL A 440 18.08 5.62 9.46
CA VAL A 440 18.48 4.95 10.70
C VAL A 440 17.71 5.59 11.84
N ALA A 441 16.94 4.77 12.55
CA ALA A 441 16.20 5.17 13.75
C ALA A 441 16.68 4.31 14.92
N ASN A 442 16.80 4.92 16.10
CA ASN A 442 17.20 4.22 17.33
C ASN A 442 18.51 3.41 17.20
N GLY A 443 19.44 3.88 16.36
CA GLY A 443 20.76 3.28 16.15
C GLY A 443 20.86 2.19 15.09
N ASN A 444 19.73 1.69 14.57
CA ASN A 444 19.69 0.61 13.58
C ASN A 444 18.93 0.99 12.30
N ALA A 445 19.26 0.33 11.19
CA ALA A 445 18.38 0.33 10.04
C ALA A 445 17.19 -0.61 10.32
N TYR A 446 16.02 -0.29 9.77
CA TYR A 446 14.79 -1.05 10.01
C TYR A 446 14.91 -2.55 9.64
N ALA A 447 15.65 -2.89 8.59
CA ALA A 447 15.92 -4.30 8.22
C ALA A 447 16.68 -5.12 9.29
N TYR A 448 17.33 -4.45 10.25
CA TYR A 448 18.12 -5.07 11.33
C TYR A 448 17.49 -4.86 12.72
N SER A 449 16.29 -4.29 12.77
CA SER A 449 15.60 -4.01 14.03
C SER A 449 14.69 -5.18 14.42
N ASP A 450 14.27 -5.18 15.68
CA ASP A 450 13.38 -6.21 16.23
C ASP A 450 11.95 -5.69 16.31
N TYR A 451 10.99 -6.57 16.02
CA TYR A 451 9.57 -6.25 15.89
C TYR A 451 8.73 -7.26 16.67
N VAL A 452 7.68 -6.76 17.32
CA VAL A 452 6.74 -7.59 18.07
C VAL A 452 5.30 -7.23 17.73
N LEU A 453 4.44 -8.24 17.63
CA LEU A 453 3.00 -7.99 17.58
C LEU A 453 2.51 -7.60 18.98
N GLY A 454 1.75 -6.51 19.06
CA GLY A 454 1.11 -6.06 20.31
C GLY A 454 -0.30 -6.60 20.49
N ASN A 455 -0.95 -7.04 19.40
CA ASN A 455 -2.32 -7.55 19.34
C ASN A 455 -2.49 -8.51 18.16
N ASN A 456 -3.66 -9.15 18.05
CA ASN A 456 -4.09 -9.81 16.81
C ASN A 456 -4.26 -8.79 15.69
N ILE A 457 -3.75 -9.11 14.51
CA ILE A 457 -3.73 -8.24 13.34
C ILE A 457 -4.73 -8.75 12.30
N ASP A 458 -5.90 -8.10 12.26
CA ASP A 458 -6.93 -8.39 11.26
C ASP A 458 -6.67 -7.64 9.95
N MET A 459 -6.12 -8.33 8.96
CA MET A 459 -5.87 -7.77 7.64
C MET A 459 -7.14 -7.59 6.80
N GLY A 460 -8.27 -8.14 7.25
CA GLY A 460 -9.57 -8.00 6.60
C GLY A 460 -10.10 -6.56 6.60
N VAL A 461 -9.55 -5.69 7.47
CA VAL A 461 -9.86 -4.25 7.48
C VAL A 461 -9.24 -3.48 6.32
N LEU A 462 -8.22 -4.03 5.66
CA LEU A 462 -7.53 -3.42 4.52
C LEU A 462 -7.89 -4.09 3.19
N ALA A 463 -7.59 -3.43 2.08
CA ALA A 463 -7.83 -4.00 0.76
C ALA A 463 -6.98 -5.26 0.54
N PRO A 464 -7.48 -6.29 -0.17
CA PRO A 464 -6.65 -7.41 -0.59
C PRO A 464 -5.40 -6.95 -1.37
N GLY A 465 -4.21 -7.38 -0.93
CA GLY A 465 -2.94 -6.91 -1.49
C GLY A 465 -2.45 -5.54 -1.01
N ALA A 466 -3.02 -4.99 0.07
CA ALA A 466 -2.45 -3.81 0.72
C ALA A 466 -1.05 -4.08 1.29
N TYR A 467 -0.82 -5.29 1.81
CA TYR A 467 0.50 -5.76 2.19
C TYR A 467 1.32 -6.14 0.97
N LEU A 468 2.52 -5.57 0.85
CA LEU A 468 3.45 -5.88 -0.23
C LEU A 468 4.69 -6.57 0.35
N THR A 469 5.08 -7.70 -0.25
CA THR A 469 6.31 -8.41 0.10
C THR A 469 7.52 -7.48 -0.03
N PRO A 470 8.32 -7.26 1.03
CA PRO A 470 9.42 -6.31 0.99
C PRO A 470 10.53 -6.67 0.01
N GLY A 471 11.04 -5.70 -0.75
CA GLY A 471 12.10 -5.89 -1.75
C GLY A 471 13.53 -6.02 -1.21
N VAL A 472 13.70 -6.18 0.10
CA VAL A 472 15.00 -6.23 0.79
C VAL A 472 15.15 -7.50 1.62
N THR A 473 16.39 -7.80 2.03
CA THR A 473 16.65 -8.89 2.96
C THR A 473 16.45 -8.41 4.39
N PHE A 474 15.69 -9.16 5.18
CA PHE A 474 15.47 -8.91 6.60
C PHE A 474 16.49 -9.68 7.45
N TYR A 475 17.04 -9.03 8.47
CA TYR A 475 18.10 -9.56 9.35
C TYR A 475 17.75 -9.49 10.84
N GLY A 476 16.70 -8.78 11.21
CA GLY A 476 16.23 -8.68 12.59
C GLY A 476 15.27 -9.81 12.98
N SER A 477 14.41 -9.54 13.97
CA SER A 477 13.41 -10.49 14.44
C SER A 477 11.97 -10.00 14.32
N LEU A 478 11.04 -10.94 14.13
CA LEU A 478 9.60 -10.73 14.27
C LEU A 478 9.05 -11.77 15.25
N SER A 479 8.39 -11.32 16.31
CA SER A 479 7.72 -12.19 17.28
C SER A 479 6.23 -11.90 17.39
N GLY A 480 5.40 -12.94 17.40
CA GLY A 480 3.98 -12.85 17.74
C GLY A 480 3.67 -13.26 19.17
N LEU A 481 4.68 -13.37 20.05
CA LEU A 481 4.50 -13.90 21.40
C LEU A 481 3.43 -13.12 22.16
N ASN A 482 2.41 -13.83 22.64
CA ASN A 482 1.45 -13.29 23.59
C ASN A 482 1.96 -13.55 25.02
N PRO A 483 2.36 -12.52 25.80
CA PRO A 483 2.88 -12.72 27.15
C PRO A 483 1.87 -13.37 28.12
N GLU A 484 0.58 -13.30 27.81
CA GLU A 484 -0.51 -13.89 28.59
C GLU A 484 -0.91 -15.29 28.10
N GLY A 485 -0.36 -15.76 26.98
CA GLY A 485 -0.66 -17.06 26.40
C GLY A 485 -0.12 -18.23 27.22
N GLU A 486 -0.86 -19.33 27.27
CA GLU A 486 -0.43 -20.57 27.93
C GLU A 486 0.31 -21.51 26.97
N ASP A 487 0.00 -21.43 25.67
CA ASP A 487 0.63 -22.23 24.62
C ASP A 487 0.75 -21.49 23.27
N LEU A 488 1.25 -22.19 22.25
CA LEU A 488 1.52 -21.62 20.92
C LEU A 488 0.27 -21.05 20.25
N SER A 489 -0.90 -21.68 20.45
CA SER A 489 -2.16 -21.24 19.86
C SER A 489 -2.71 -19.96 20.47
N ASP A 490 -2.19 -19.53 21.62
CA ASP A 490 -2.54 -18.26 22.27
C ASP A 490 -1.68 -17.07 21.82
N ASN A 491 -0.63 -17.32 21.02
CA ASN A 491 0.17 -16.24 20.43
C ASN A 491 -0.67 -15.35 19.52
N PHE A 492 -0.21 -14.11 19.34
CA PHE A 492 -0.88 -13.16 18.47
C PHE A 492 -0.92 -13.64 17.03
N TYR A 493 -2.05 -13.34 16.39
CA TYR A 493 -2.39 -13.78 15.05
C TYR A 493 -2.09 -12.67 14.03
N ILE A 494 -1.65 -13.05 12.84
CA ILE A 494 -1.93 -12.30 11.61
C ILE A 494 -3.01 -13.08 10.87
N HIS A 495 -4.15 -12.46 10.57
CA HIS A 495 -5.24 -13.20 9.92
C HIS A 495 -5.93 -12.40 8.82
N ASN A 496 -6.61 -13.11 7.92
CA ASN A 496 -7.24 -12.55 6.72
C ASN A 496 -6.24 -11.83 5.78
N LEU A 497 -4.95 -12.22 5.82
CA LEU A 497 -3.92 -11.63 4.98
C LEU A 497 -4.01 -12.19 3.56
N VAL A 498 -4.10 -11.30 2.57
CA VAL A 498 -4.08 -11.68 1.16
C VAL A 498 -2.83 -11.12 0.48
N ILE A 499 -1.93 -11.98 0.02
CA ILE A 499 -0.79 -11.61 -0.82
C ILE A 499 -1.12 -11.95 -2.27
N ASN A 500 -1.44 -10.93 -3.06
CA ASN A 500 -1.80 -11.10 -4.47
C ASN A 500 -0.69 -10.69 -5.46
N LYS A 501 0.39 -10.11 -4.94
CA LYS A 501 1.59 -9.72 -5.69
C LYS A 501 2.82 -9.88 -4.81
N GLY A 502 3.88 -10.39 -5.39
CA GLY A 502 5.20 -10.47 -4.81
C GLY A 502 6.11 -9.34 -5.27
N THR A 503 7.40 -9.47 -4.97
CA THR A 503 8.43 -8.52 -5.38
C THR A 503 9.51 -9.21 -6.21
N LEU A 504 9.85 -8.61 -7.34
CA LEU A 504 10.94 -9.07 -8.21
C LEU A 504 12.28 -8.46 -7.79
N ARG A 505 13.30 -9.32 -7.57
CA ARG A 505 14.70 -8.92 -7.37
C ARG A 505 15.60 -9.62 -8.39
N GLY A 506 16.00 -8.90 -9.42
CA GLY A 506 16.69 -9.50 -10.56
C GLY A 506 15.72 -10.39 -11.35
N ASN A 507 16.02 -11.68 -11.46
CA ASN A 507 15.16 -12.67 -12.12
C ASN A 507 14.45 -13.60 -11.13
N ILE A 508 14.37 -13.21 -9.85
CA ILE A 508 13.72 -13.99 -8.81
C ILE A 508 12.55 -13.21 -8.25
N TYR A 509 11.38 -13.82 -8.28
CA TYR A 509 10.13 -13.33 -7.73
C TYR A 509 9.94 -13.93 -6.34
N TYR A 510 9.57 -13.10 -5.37
CA TYR A 510 9.37 -13.51 -3.98
C TYR A 510 7.97 -13.15 -3.51
N ALA A 511 7.27 -14.08 -2.87
CA ALA A 511 6.00 -13.83 -2.19
C ALA A 511 6.03 -14.39 -0.75
N GLY A 512 5.45 -13.61 0.18
CA GLY A 512 5.44 -13.87 1.62
C GLY A 512 5.52 -12.59 2.45
N LEU A 513 5.47 -12.70 3.79
CA LEU A 513 5.77 -11.59 4.71
C LEU A 513 7.18 -11.05 4.45
N PHE A 514 8.13 -11.91 4.11
CA PHE A 514 9.48 -11.51 3.74
C PHE A 514 9.86 -12.00 2.34
N SER A 515 10.62 -11.21 1.59
CA SER A 515 11.26 -11.78 0.39
C SER A 515 12.38 -12.73 0.80
N ILE A 516 13.31 -12.25 1.62
CA ILE A 516 14.44 -13.04 2.11
C ILE A 516 14.63 -12.80 3.60
N LEU A 517 14.59 -13.88 4.37
CA LEU A 517 15.12 -13.97 5.72
C LEU A 517 16.62 -14.28 5.66
N GLY A 518 17.44 -13.36 6.12
CA GLY A 518 18.90 -13.40 6.07
C GLY A 518 19.53 -14.16 7.23
N ALA A 519 20.86 -14.19 7.24
CA ALA A 519 21.61 -14.80 8.34
C ALA A 519 21.34 -14.06 9.65
N ASN A 520 21.08 -14.81 10.73
CA ASN A 520 20.68 -14.31 12.06
C ASN A 520 19.28 -13.71 12.14
N SER A 521 18.48 -13.71 11.08
CA SER A 521 17.07 -13.35 11.19
C SER A 521 16.29 -14.43 11.94
N SER A 522 15.25 -14.02 12.66
CA SER A 522 14.36 -14.95 13.36
C SER A 522 12.89 -14.55 13.25
N VAL A 523 12.03 -15.49 12.86
CA VAL A 523 10.57 -15.36 13.02
C VAL A 523 10.14 -16.39 14.07
N ASN A 524 9.43 -15.95 15.11
CA ASN A 524 9.05 -16.86 16.19
C ASN A 524 7.69 -16.56 16.82
N ASN A 525 7.08 -17.59 17.43
CA ASN A 525 5.86 -17.48 18.23
C ASN A 525 4.74 -16.78 17.47
N LEU A 526 4.47 -17.18 16.23
CA LEU A 526 3.55 -16.47 15.33
C LEU A 526 2.46 -17.39 14.82
N ASN A 527 1.22 -16.92 14.90
CA ASN A 527 0.08 -17.61 14.30
C ASN A 527 -0.37 -16.86 13.04
N ILE A 528 -0.59 -17.58 11.94
CA ILE A 528 -1.16 -17.03 10.71
C ILE A 528 -2.42 -17.81 10.37
N PHE A 529 -3.57 -17.14 10.32
CA PHE A 529 -4.88 -17.79 10.18
C PHE A 529 -5.71 -17.26 9.01
N ASN A 530 -6.48 -18.12 8.35
CA ASN A 530 -7.39 -17.76 7.25
C ASN A 530 -6.77 -16.76 6.26
N SER A 531 -5.54 -17.03 5.83
CA SER A 531 -4.75 -16.14 4.98
C SER A 531 -4.41 -16.82 3.66
N GLU A 532 -4.19 -16.06 2.60
CA GLU A 532 -3.97 -16.62 1.26
C GLU A 532 -2.84 -15.95 0.48
N ILE A 533 -2.19 -16.75 -0.38
CA ILE A 533 -1.34 -16.26 -1.45
C ILE A 533 -2.00 -16.63 -2.79
N THR A 534 -2.48 -15.62 -3.50
CA THR A 534 -3.17 -15.77 -4.80
C THR A 534 -2.59 -14.79 -5.81
N LEU A 535 -1.53 -15.20 -6.51
CA LEU A 535 -0.73 -14.29 -7.33
C LEU A 535 -1.41 -13.92 -8.66
N THR A 536 -1.62 -12.61 -8.91
CA THR A 536 -2.35 -12.13 -10.10
C THR A 536 -1.45 -11.57 -11.21
N ASP A 537 -0.13 -11.65 -11.06
CA ASP A 537 0.83 -11.01 -11.97
C ASP A 537 1.93 -11.95 -12.49
N THR A 538 1.78 -13.26 -12.28
CA THR A 538 2.77 -14.30 -12.66
C THR A 538 3.07 -14.31 -14.16
N GLU A 539 2.06 -14.08 -15.02
CA GLU A 539 2.21 -13.99 -16.47
C GLU A 539 3.28 -12.95 -16.87
N SER A 540 3.30 -11.78 -16.22
CA SER A 540 4.29 -10.73 -16.53
C SER A 540 5.73 -11.15 -16.19
N TYR A 541 5.87 -12.19 -15.36
CA TYR A 541 7.13 -12.70 -14.84
C TYR A 541 7.36 -14.17 -15.19
N TYR A 542 6.68 -14.73 -16.20
CA TYR A 542 6.71 -16.16 -16.57
C TYR A 542 8.11 -16.77 -16.71
N SER A 543 9.13 -15.95 -16.98
CA SER A 543 10.53 -16.38 -17.19
C SER A 543 11.40 -16.32 -15.93
N SER A 544 10.84 -15.84 -14.82
CA SER A 544 11.51 -15.71 -13.53
C SER A 544 11.52 -17.02 -12.77
N THR A 545 12.34 -17.08 -11.72
CA THR A 545 12.25 -18.10 -10.68
C THR A 545 11.38 -17.57 -9.54
N PHE A 546 10.40 -18.31 -9.09
CA PHE A 546 9.44 -17.94 -8.07
C PHE A 546 9.76 -18.66 -6.76
N TYR A 547 9.89 -17.90 -5.67
CA TYR A 547 10.04 -18.41 -4.31
C TYR A 547 8.86 -17.91 -3.47
N ILE A 548 8.00 -18.84 -3.06
CA ILE A 548 6.69 -18.54 -2.48
C ILE A 548 6.56 -19.28 -1.15
N GLY A 549 6.25 -18.54 -0.09
CA GLY A 549 5.81 -19.09 1.18
C GLY A 549 5.34 -17.99 2.13
N MET A 550 4.35 -18.29 2.99
CA MET A 550 3.65 -17.27 3.76
C MET A 550 4.60 -16.46 4.64
N VAL A 551 5.54 -17.12 5.32
CA VAL A 551 6.53 -16.40 6.13
C VAL A 551 7.60 -15.78 5.25
N SER A 552 8.18 -16.52 4.32
CA SER A 552 9.22 -15.95 3.45
C SER A 552 9.35 -16.67 2.12
N GLY A 553 9.65 -15.91 1.06
CA GLY A 553 10.09 -16.53 -0.20
C GLY A 553 11.36 -17.37 0.00
N ARG A 554 12.38 -16.81 0.66
CA ARG A 554 13.66 -17.53 0.91
C ARG A 554 14.21 -17.37 2.33
N LEU A 555 14.58 -18.48 2.96
CA LEU A 555 15.34 -18.51 4.22
C LEU A 555 16.83 -18.81 3.96
N THR A 556 17.72 -17.94 4.44
CA THR A 556 19.18 -18.07 4.26
C THR A 556 19.90 -18.01 5.60
N ALA A 557 20.08 -19.17 6.24
CA ALA A 557 20.77 -19.33 7.53
C ALA A 557 20.15 -18.51 8.67
N GLY A 558 18.83 -18.30 8.64
CA GLY A 558 18.03 -17.78 9.75
C GLY A 558 17.29 -18.91 10.49
N SER A 559 16.38 -18.53 11.37
CA SER A 559 15.50 -19.44 12.11
C SER A 559 14.03 -19.09 11.97
N ILE A 560 13.18 -20.10 11.82
CA ILE A 560 11.73 -19.97 11.99
C ILE A 560 11.31 -21.03 13.00
N THR A 561 10.76 -20.60 14.13
CA THR A 561 10.43 -21.48 15.26
C THR A 561 9.04 -21.17 15.75
N ASP A 562 8.27 -22.16 16.20
CA ASP A 562 7.02 -21.89 16.92
C ASP A 562 6.02 -21.10 16.05
N VAL A 563 5.60 -21.70 14.92
CA VAL A 563 4.68 -21.06 13.97
C VAL A 563 3.56 -22.01 13.57
N LEU A 564 2.32 -21.55 13.72
CA LEU A 564 1.12 -22.24 13.25
C LEU A 564 0.55 -21.51 12.03
N LEU A 565 0.18 -22.28 11.00
CA LEU A 565 -0.32 -21.75 9.73
C LEU A 565 -1.66 -22.40 9.35
N ASP A 566 -2.68 -21.58 9.13
CA ASP A 566 -3.86 -21.93 8.36
C ASP A 566 -3.93 -20.99 7.14
N ILE A 567 -3.31 -21.46 6.05
CA ILE A 567 -3.03 -20.63 4.88
C ILE A 567 -3.26 -21.40 3.57
N ASP A 568 -3.96 -20.79 2.64
CA ASP A 568 -4.17 -21.34 1.30
C ASP A 568 -3.21 -20.68 0.29
N ILE A 569 -2.56 -21.48 -0.56
CA ILE A 569 -1.74 -20.96 -1.66
C ILE A 569 -2.36 -21.45 -2.97
N ASP A 570 -2.83 -20.51 -3.79
CA ASP A 570 -3.33 -20.78 -5.14
C ASP A 570 -2.46 -20.04 -6.17
N LEU A 571 -1.74 -20.80 -6.99
CA LEU A 571 -0.87 -20.24 -8.03
C LEU A 571 -1.62 -19.89 -9.34
N GLY A 572 -2.92 -20.19 -9.40
CA GLY A 572 -3.81 -19.84 -10.50
C GLY A 572 -3.50 -20.55 -11.82
N ASN A 573 -3.86 -19.93 -12.93
CA ASN A 573 -3.75 -20.52 -14.27
C ASN A 573 -2.83 -19.72 -15.21
N ASP A 574 -2.34 -18.56 -14.80
CA ASP A 574 -1.46 -17.71 -15.60
C ASP A 574 -0.06 -18.31 -15.74
N ALA A 575 0.69 -18.00 -16.80
CA ALA A 575 1.99 -18.61 -17.03
C ALA A 575 2.96 -18.33 -15.88
N ILE A 576 3.52 -19.39 -15.31
CA ILE A 576 4.50 -19.31 -14.23
C ILE A 576 5.80 -20.05 -14.59
N GLY A 577 6.91 -19.52 -14.10
CA GLY A 577 8.24 -20.05 -14.36
C GLY A 577 8.66 -21.14 -13.38
N GLU A 578 9.97 -21.31 -13.23
CA GLU A 578 10.54 -22.21 -12.21
C GLU A 578 10.02 -21.79 -10.84
N THR A 579 9.39 -22.70 -10.10
CA THR A 579 8.66 -22.34 -8.88
C THR A 579 9.07 -23.23 -7.71
N HIS A 580 9.32 -22.61 -6.57
CA HIS A 580 9.51 -23.25 -5.29
C HIS A 580 8.47 -22.70 -4.33
N VAL A 581 7.52 -23.54 -3.95
CA VAL A 581 6.38 -23.16 -3.13
C VAL A 581 6.29 -24.09 -1.92
N GLY A 582 6.14 -23.49 -0.75
CA GLY A 582 5.68 -24.21 0.44
C GLY A 582 4.97 -23.29 1.40
N SER A 583 4.12 -23.84 2.28
CA SER A 583 3.24 -23.01 3.13
C SER A 583 4.03 -22.02 3.98
N LEU A 584 5.19 -22.43 4.49
CA LEU A 584 6.09 -21.60 5.29
C LEU A 584 7.10 -20.84 4.42
N VAL A 585 7.89 -21.57 3.61
CA VAL A 585 9.01 -21.01 2.84
C VAL A 585 9.16 -21.64 1.45
N GLY A 586 9.45 -20.83 0.44
CA GLY A 586 9.75 -21.33 -0.91
C GLY A 586 11.09 -22.07 -1.00
N LEU A 587 12.19 -21.41 -0.63
CA LEU A 587 13.55 -21.98 -0.65
C LEU A 587 14.28 -21.81 0.70
N ALA A 588 14.79 -22.87 1.33
CA ALA A 588 15.31 -22.80 2.70
C ALA A 588 16.75 -23.31 2.95
N SER A 589 17.39 -22.69 3.94
CA SER A 589 18.56 -23.15 4.70
C SER A 589 18.57 -22.48 6.07
N GLY A 590 19.11 -23.13 7.10
CA GLY A 590 19.02 -22.66 8.49
C GLY A 590 18.28 -23.65 9.38
N THR A 591 17.48 -23.13 10.31
CA THR A 591 16.71 -23.93 11.28
C THR A 591 15.22 -23.65 11.13
N ILE A 592 14.42 -24.71 11.06
CA ILE A 592 12.96 -24.66 11.11
C ILE A 592 12.52 -25.66 12.17
N GLU A 593 11.74 -25.22 13.16
CA GLU A 593 11.37 -26.05 14.32
C GLU A 593 9.95 -25.73 14.78
N ARG A 594 9.18 -26.75 15.18
CA ARG A 594 7.83 -26.61 15.76
C ARG A 594 6.88 -25.82 14.85
N ILE A 595 6.60 -26.42 13.69
CA ILE A 595 5.75 -25.83 12.65
C ILE A 595 4.59 -26.77 12.33
N ALA A 596 3.37 -26.24 12.32
CA ALA A 596 2.21 -26.95 11.80
C ALA A 596 1.48 -26.10 10.75
N SER A 597 1.04 -26.75 9.68
CA SER A 597 0.28 -26.10 8.60
C SER A 597 -0.98 -26.90 8.26
N SER A 598 -2.13 -26.22 8.19
CA SER A 598 -3.45 -26.84 7.95
C SER A 598 -4.12 -26.45 6.63
N GLY A 599 -3.70 -25.34 6.01
CA GLY A 599 -4.26 -24.88 4.73
C GLY A 599 -3.62 -25.56 3.52
N SER A 600 -4.24 -25.39 2.36
CA SER A 600 -3.93 -26.14 1.14
C SER A 600 -2.94 -25.43 0.21
N ILE A 601 -2.24 -26.19 -0.63
CA ILE A 601 -1.39 -25.67 -1.70
C ILE A 601 -1.91 -26.20 -3.03
N ASP A 602 -2.40 -25.31 -3.89
CA ASP A 602 -2.74 -25.59 -5.27
C ASP A 602 -1.73 -24.94 -6.21
N ALA A 603 -0.90 -25.79 -6.83
CA ALA A 603 0.08 -25.35 -7.81
C ALA A 603 -0.50 -25.15 -9.22
N GLY A 604 -1.80 -25.30 -9.42
CA GLY A 604 -2.54 -24.77 -10.57
C GLY A 604 -2.37 -25.51 -11.91
N ASP A 605 -3.32 -25.23 -12.81
CA ASP A 605 -3.32 -25.66 -14.21
C ASP A 605 -2.94 -24.48 -15.12
N HIS A 606 -1.68 -24.38 -15.51
CA HIS A 606 -1.13 -23.19 -16.15
C HIS A 606 -1.28 -23.18 -17.68
N VAL A 607 -1.60 -22.00 -18.22
CA VAL A 607 -1.74 -21.73 -19.65
C VAL A 607 -0.52 -20.96 -20.15
N PHE A 608 0.25 -21.57 -21.04
CA PHE A 608 1.41 -20.95 -21.69
C PHE A 608 1.14 -20.60 -23.15
N GLN A 609 1.78 -19.53 -23.62
CA GLN A 609 1.85 -19.17 -25.04
C GLN A 609 3.01 -19.91 -25.73
N SER A 610 2.87 -20.19 -27.02
CA SER A 610 3.83 -21.02 -27.78
C SER A 610 5.24 -20.43 -27.89
N GLU A 611 5.30 -19.11 -27.88
CA GLU A 611 6.49 -18.27 -27.93
C GLU A 611 7.23 -18.16 -26.59
N TYR A 612 6.60 -18.57 -25.49
CA TYR A 612 7.20 -18.47 -24.17
C TYR A 612 8.35 -19.48 -24.02
N ASN A 613 9.43 -19.00 -23.41
CA ASN A 613 10.59 -19.80 -23.04
C ASN A 613 10.57 -20.01 -21.53
N ILE A 614 10.05 -21.16 -21.08
CA ILE A 614 9.81 -21.47 -19.67
C ILE A 614 10.93 -22.35 -19.12
N LYS A 615 11.30 -22.17 -17.86
CA LYS A 615 12.08 -23.14 -17.08
C LYS A 615 11.11 -23.96 -16.22
N PRO A 616 10.64 -25.13 -16.68
CA PRO A 616 9.55 -25.84 -16.02
C PRO A 616 10.06 -26.75 -14.89
N TYR A 617 10.64 -26.15 -13.86
CA TYR A 617 11.08 -26.84 -12.65
C TYR A 617 10.21 -26.40 -11.49
N TYR A 618 9.38 -27.32 -11.00
CA TYR A 618 8.37 -27.03 -9.98
C TYR A 618 8.64 -27.88 -8.74
N TYR A 619 8.89 -27.21 -7.62
CA TYR A 619 9.19 -27.78 -6.32
C TYR A 619 8.07 -27.39 -5.36
N ILE A 620 7.13 -28.30 -5.13
CA ILE A 620 5.90 -28.08 -4.37
C ILE A 620 6.02 -28.86 -3.06
N GLY A 621 6.26 -28.14 -1.98
CA GLY A 621 6.47 -28.69 -0.65
C GLY A 621 5.33 -28.32 0.29
N GLY A 622 4.86 -29.22 1.16
CA GLY A 622 3.84 -28.87 2.16
C GLY A 622 4.28 -27.69 3.03
N ILE A 623 5.49 -27.75 3.58
CA ILE A 623 6.06 -26.68 4.42
C ILE A 623 7.14 -25.88 3.69
N ILE A 624 8.01 -26.57 2.94
CA ILE A 624 9.18 -25.99 2.29
C ILE A 624 9.24 -26.44 0.84
N GLY A 625 9.24 -25.51 -0.12
CA GLY A 625 9.33 -25.86 -1.54
C GLY A 625 10.60 -26.62 -1.90
N SER A 626 11.76 -26.09 -1.54
CA SER A 626 13.02 -26.86 -1.64
C SER A 626 14.12 -26.40 -0.67
N ALA A 627 15.15 -27.22 -0.50
CA ALA A 627 16.37 -26.86 0.22
C ALA A 627 17.45 -26.28 -0.72
N THR A 628 18.31 -25.42 -0.17
CA THR A 628 19.54 -24.98 -0.87
C THR A 628 20.67 -26.02 -0.70
N THR A 629 21.87 -25.70 -1.19
CA THR A 629 23.09 -26.49 -0.92
C THR A 629 23.64 -26.29 0.49
N LEU A 630 23.18 -25.27 1.23
CA LEU A 630 23.53 -25.06 2.63
C LEU A 630 22.69 -25.97 3.54
N LYS A 631 23.20 -26.29 4.73
CA LYS A 631 22.50 -27.14 5.69
C LYS A 631 21.14 -26.52 6.07
N LEU A 632 20.11 -27.35 6.04
CA LEU A 632 18.79 -27.10 6.61
C LEU A 632 18.57 -28.11 7.74
N SER A 633 18.15 -27.63 8.90
CA SER A 633 17.69 -28.43 10.03
C SER A 633 16.19 -28.26 10.15
N VAL A 634 15.44 -29.36 10.19
CA VAL A 634 13.98 -29.38 10.33
C VAL A 634 13.67 -30.34 11.48
N ASP A 635 12.93 -29.86 12.47
CA ASP A 635 12.56 -30.63 13.68
C ASP A 635 11.12 -30.32 14.07
N ASP A 636 10.31 -31.31 14.45
CA ASP A 636 8.90 -31.12 14.84
C ASP A 636 8.10 -30.28 13.82
N VAL A 637 7.91 -30.83 12.62
CA VAL A 637 7.23 -30.14 11.51
C VAL A 637 6.21 -31.08 10.86
N VAL A 638 4.98 -30.60 10.68
CA VAL A 638 3.85 -31.35 10.11
C VAL A 638 3.05 -30.51 9.11
N ASN A 639 2.56 -31.15 8.06
CA ASN A 639 1.59 -30.56 7.13
C ASN A 639 0.30 -31.39 7.08
N HIS A 640 -0.80 -30.82 7.57
CA HIS A 640 -2.13 -31.40 7.50
C HIS A 640 -2.90 -31.06 6.22
N GLY A 641 -2.47 -30.03 5.50
CA GLY A 641 -3.16 -29.54 4.30
C GLY A 641 -2.95 -30.39 3.05
N ASP A 642 -3.91 -30.30 2.12
CA ASP A 642 -3.82 -30.95 0.81
C ASP A 642 -2.81 -30.25 -0.10
N ILE A 643 -2.12 -31.03 -0.93
CA ILE A 643 -1.19 -30.52 -1.94
C ILE A 643 -1.65 -30.98 -3.33
N TYR A 644 -2.04 -30.02 -4.16
CA TYR A 644 -2.38 -30.21 -5.56
C TYR A 644 -1.20 -29.82 -6.45
N GLY A 645 -0.86 -30.72 -7.38
CA GLY A 645 0.33 -30.59 -8.22
C GLY A 645 0.16 -29.64 -9.41
N PHE A 646 1.28 -29.28 -10.03
CA PHE A 646 1.31 -28.48 -11.25
C PHE A 646 0.75 -29.24 -12.46
N GLY A 647 -0.08 -28.56 -13.25
CA GLY A 647 -0.60 -29.06 -14.52
C GLY A 647 -0.48 -28.06 -15.67
N THR A 648 -0.49 -28.56 -16.91
CA THR A 648 -0.62 -27.74 -18.12
C THR A 648 -1.03 -28.59 -19.33
N ALA A 649 -1.88 -28.03 -20.20
CA ALA A 649 -2.19 -28.58 -21.51
C ALA A 649 -1.56 -27.78 -22.67
N SER A 650 -0.88 -26.68 -22.36
CA SER A 650 -0.30 -25.77 -23.36
C SER A 650 1.00 -26.32 -23.96
N SER A 651 1.28 -25.91 -25.19
CA SER A 651 2.60 -26.08 -25.81
C SER A 651 3.44 -24.81 -25.62
N PHE A 652 4.69 -24.96 -25.19
CA PHE A 652 5.65 -23.86 -25.02
C PHE A 652 7.09 -24.32 -25.32
N SER A 653 8.01 -23.38 -25.42
CA SER A 653 9.43 -23.66 -25.64
C SER A 653 10.17 -23.80 -24.30
N LEU A 654 11.09 -24.77 -24.22
CA LEU A 654 11.97 -24.89 -23.05
C LEU A 654 13.06 -23.83 -23.11
N ALA A 655 13.23 -23.08 -22.03
CA ALA A 655 14.32 -22.14 -21.88
C ALA A 655 15.69 -22.85 -21.90
N THR A 656 16.74 -22.10 -22.20
CA THR A 656 18.11 -22.64 -22.28
C THR A 656 18.50 -23.33 -20.97
N GLY A 657 18.94 -24.58 -21.07
CA GLY A 657 19.33 -25.41 -19.92
C GLY A 657 18.24 -26.38 -19.44
N ALA A 658 16.97 -26.16 -19.82
CA ALA A 658 15.89 -27.09 -19.54
C ALA A 658 15.72 -28.12 -20.66
N THR A 659 15.56 -29.39 -20.28
CA THR A 659 15.39 -30.51 -21.22
C THR A 659 14.07 -31.25 -21.05
N MET A 660 13.36 -31.02 -19.95
CA MET A 660 12.10 -31.64 -19.60
C MET A 660 11.35 -30.77 -18.58
N ILE A 661 10.07 -31.05 -18.42
CA ILE A 661 9.26 -30.59 -17.28
C ILE A 661 9.59 -31.49 -16.08
N ASP A 662 9.99 -30.91 -14.95
CA ASP A 662 10.28 -31.62 -13.70
C ASP A 662 9.35 -31.07 -12.61
N VAL A 663 8.49 -31.93 -12.06
CA VAL A 663 7.56 -31.60 -10.98
C VAL A 663 7.89 -32.50 -9.80
N LYS A 664 8.26 -31.88 -8.68
CA LYS A 664 8.58 -32.56 -7.42
C LYS A 664 7.56 -32.12 -6.38
N ILE A 665 6.89 -33.10 -5.78
CA ILE A 665 5.85 -32.88 -4.78
C ILE A 665 6.22 -33.67 -3.52
N GLY A 666 6.12 -33.05 -2.35
CA GLY A 666 6.29 -33.72 -1.06
C GLY A 666 5.72 -32.90 0.10
N GLY A 667 5.18 -33.54 1.12
CA GLY A 667 4.79 -32.90 2.39
C GLY A 667 5.74 -33.38 3.48
N VAL A 668 6.16 -32.52 4.41
CA VAL A 668 6.94 -33.01 5.55
C VAL A 668 5.96 -33.51 6.61
N ILE A 669 6.04 -34.84 6.78
CA ILE A 669 5.36 -35.80 7.67
C ILE A 669 3.88 -35.55 7.90
#